data_AF-A0A2N7YZ58-F1
#
_entry.id   AF-A0A2N7YZ58-F1
#
_cell.length_a   1.000
_cell.length_b   1.000
_cell.length_c   1.000
_cell.angle_alpha   90.00
_cell.angle_beta   90.00
_cell.angle_gamma   90.00
#
_symmetry.space_group_name_H-M   'P 1'
#
loop_
_entity.id
_entity.type
_entity.pdbx_description
1 polymer ?
#
loop_
_entity_poly.entity_id
_entity_poly.type
_entity_poly.pdbx_seq_one_letter_code
_entity_poly.pdbx_strand_id
1 'polypeptide(L)'
;MEIVTEFAYTVREIEHCLIPLRDGTQLAARIWLPEVADPQTFPAILEYLPYRKRDGTAVRDALTHPWMAGQGYVCVRVDMRGNGESQGLMADEYLLQEQEDALEVIDWLCRQSWCDGNVGMMGISWGGFNGLQVAARQPEALKAIITLCSTDDRFADDIHYKGGNLLMENFGWAATMLNFSAAVPDPLLVEDWKSLWHQRLDAMPLLAETWLQHQTRDDYWRHGSVCEGYAQIKAAVYAVGGWGDAYRNTVSRLMENLPGPKKAMLGPWIHKYPHFAVPNPAIGFLQEAKRWWDHWLKGVDNGVMDDAACTFYLQDILPPKGSYAERPGVWVQTAGWPDPQVQWTDFSLGEHGLNPGAQPLVTTRSICSPLTTGLHQGEYCAIWFGPDGPTDQRRDDAHSLCFDSQPLTEPLALLGDARLKLRLASDTACGQLVARLNAVAPDGQVTQISYGVLNLTLREDFSRVTPVVPGEPMDVHLNLDHIGMRLPAGYRLRLALSTASFPLLWPSRELTTLTLLPALQSLQLPVFIGAAVDCPFEAPQSATPVAMEVLRAAAPKRTLIEDVGSGEVCVKIEDDLGAVRFTDHGLSVDQRCTEQYRTLPWDPLSTRADIEWHYRVGRDQWAVEVESHLSVHADAEWFYIEAEQTAWEQGQLEHRRQWSKRVARVAL
;
A
#
# COMPACT_ATOMS: atom_id res chain seq x y z
N MET A 1 19.15 8.77 12.05
CA MET A 1 19.72 7.63 11.32
C MET A 1 21.22 7.86 11.22
N GLU A 2 22.02 6.90 11.68
CA GLU A 2 23.48 6.91 11.61
C GLU A 2 23.94 6.38 10.24
N ILE A 3 24.91 7.04 9.61
CA ILE A 3 25.51 6.57 8.36
C ILE A 3 26.75 5.76 8.71
N VAL A 4 26.73 4.48 8.33
CA VAL A 4 27.85 3.55 8.54
C VAL A 4 28.70 3.49 7.27
N THR A 5 30.00 3.74 7.41
CA THR A 5 30.97 3.73 6.31
C THR A 5 32.05 2.64 6.46
N GLU A 6 32.15 2.04 7.64
CA GLU A 6 33.07 0.94 7.93
C GLU A 6 32.26 -0.33 8.20
N PHE A 7 32.49 -1.36 7.38
CA PHE A 7 31.77 -2.62 7.43
C PHE A 7 32.73 -3.78 7.73
N ALA A 8 32.17 -4.94 8.10
CA ALA A 8 32.95 -6.17 8.29
C ALA A 8 33.60 -6.63 6.97
N TYR A 9 32.96 -6.35 5.84
CA TYR A 9 33.47 -6.60 4.49
C TYR A 9 33.47 -5.33 3.66
N THR A 10 34.54 -5.10 2.91
CA THR A 10 34.51 -4.13 1.80
C THR A 10 33.46 -4.60 0.80
N VAL A 11 32.65 -3.67 0.30
CA VAL A 11 31.57 -3.97 -0.65
C VAL A 11 32.03 -3.67 -2.06
N ARG A 12 31.95 -4.68 -2.93
CA ARG A 12 32.06 -4.50 -4.37
C ARG A 12 30.66 -4.36 -4.96
N GLU A 13 30.51 -3.38 -5.84
CA GLU A 13 29.28 -3.19 -6.61
C GLU A 13 29.46 -3.64 -8.06
N ILE A 14 28.45 -4.32 -8.60
CA ILE A 14 28.24 -4.55 -10.02
C ILE A 14 27.00 -3.74 -10.40
N GLU A 15 27.22 -2.55 -10.98
CA GLU A 15 26.16 -1.60 -11.31
C GLU A 15 25.10 -2.20 -12.26
N HIS A 16 25.56 -3.02 -13.21
CA HIS A 16 24.72 -3.65 -14.21
C HIS A 16 25.27 -5.03 -14.61
N CYS A 17 24.39 -6.03 -14.57
CA CYS A 17 24.59 -7.34 -15.19
C CYS A 17 23.28 -7.86 -15.77
N LEU A 18 23.38 -8.80 -16.72
CA LEU A 18 22.23 -9.44 -17.33
C LEU A 18 22.09 -10.88 -16.85
N ILE A 19 20.89 -11.23 -16.40
CA ILE A 19 20.47 -12.57 -15.99
C ILE A 19 19.69 -13.18 -17.16
N PRO A 20 20.24 -14.19 -17.86
CA PRO A 20 19.53 -14.86 -18.94
C PRO A 20 18.49 -15.83 -18.38
N LEU A 21 17.26 -15.70 -18.85
CA LEU A 21 16.18 -16.65 -18.62
C LEU A 21 16.16 -17.73 -19.71
N ARG A 22 15.44 -18.82 -19.47
CA ARG A 22 15.33 -19.97 -20.40
C ARG A 22 14.70 -19.61 -21.74
N ASP A 23 13.79 -18.64 -21.76
CA ASP A 23 13.13 -18.15 -22.97
C ASP A 23 14.01 -17.21 -23.82
N GLY A 24 15.24 -16.92 -23.34
CA GLY A 24 16.19 -16.01 -23.99
C GLY A 24 16.05 -14.55 -23.55
N THR A 25 15.05 -14.21 -22.74
CA THR A 25 14.89 -12.87 -22.15
C THR A 25 16.04 -12.60 -21.18
N GLN A 26 16.59 -11.39 -21.23
CA GLN A 26 17.63 -10.94 -20.31
C GLN A 26 17.06 -9.93 -19.31
N LEU A 27 17.15 -10.25 -18.02
CA LEU A 27 16.79 -9.34 -16.93
C LEU A 27 18.02 -8.58 -16.43
N ALA A 28 17.91 -7.28 -16.27
CA ALA A 28 18.94 -6.43 -15.72
C ALA A 28 18.95 -6.51 -14.19
N ALA A 29 20.14 -6.58 -13.60
CA ALA A 29 20.33 -6.57 -12.17
C ALA A 29 21.47 -5.64 -11.74
N ARG A 30 21.40 -5.19 -10.48
CA ARG A 30 22.47 -4.52 -9.75
C ARG A 30 22.80 -5.37 -8.53
N ILE A 31 24.09 -5.58 -8.27
CA ILE A 31 24.57 -6.52 -7.25
C ILE A 31 25.56 -5.83 -6.32
N TRP A 32 25.37 -6.00 -5.03
CA TRP A 32 26.33 -5.63 -3.99
C TRP A 32 26.79 -6.90 -3.29
N LEU A 33 28.10 -7.15 -3.29
CA LEU A 33 28.67 -8.38 -2.74
C LEU A 33 29.93 -8.10 -1.90
N PRO A 34 30.25 -8.95 -0.92
CA PRO A 34 31.49 -8.84 -0.16
C PRO A 34 32.71 -9.05 -1.05
N GLU A 35 33.71 -8.21 -0.92
CA GLU A 35 35.01 -8.38 -1.58
C GLU A 35 35.91 -9.29 -0.73
N VAL A 36 36.29 -10.44 -1.29
CA VAL A 36 37.09 -11.47 -0.62
C VAL A 36 38.22 -11.96 -1.53
N ALA A 37 39.37 -12.29 -0.92
CA ALA A 37 40.55 -12.77 -1.65
C ALA A 37 40.49 -14.26 -2.01
N ASP A 38 39.80 -15.07 -1.19
CA ASP A 38 39.59 -16.50 -1.36
C ASP A 38 38.16 -16.78 -1.84
N PRO A 39 37.88 -17.94 -2.49
CA PRO A 39 36.53 -18.32 -2.91
C PRO A 39 35.66 -18.64 -1.69
N GLN A 40 35.10 -17.59 -1.09
CA GLN A 40 34.07 -17.66 -0.06
C GLN A 40 32.69 -17.46 -0.70
N THR A 41 31.71 -18.24 -0.26
CA THR A 41 30.31 -18.10 -0.64
C THR A 41 29.52 -17.42 0.47
N PHE A 42 28.43 -16.76 0.08
CA PHE A 42 27.54 -16.02 0.95
C PHE A 42 26.08 -16.26 0.55
N PRO A 43 25.13 -16.13 1.48
CA PRO A 43 23.72 -16.14 1.14
C PRO A 43 23.32 -14.89 0.34
N ALA A 44 22.35 -15.05 -0.55
CA ALA A 44 21.84 -13.96 -1.38
C ALA A 44 20.51 -13.40 -0.83
N ILE A 45 20.30 -12.09 -0.96
CA ILE A 45 19.03 -11.41 -0.67
C ILE A 45 18.54 -10.79 -1.97
N LEU A 46 17.40 -11.27 -2.45
CA LEU A 46 16.76 -10.82 -3.70
C LEU A 46 15.71 -9.74 -3.40
N GLU A 47 15.73 -8.67 -4.18
CA GLU A 47 14.63 -7.74 -4.34
C GLU A 47 14.26 -7.65 -5.84
N TYR A 48 13.00 -7.93 -6.17
CA TYR A 48 12.51 -8.08 -7.54
C TYR A 48 11.35 -7.12 -7.80
N LEU A 49 11.55 -6.14 -8.67
CA LEU A 49 10.66 -4.97 -8.76
C LEU A 49 10.50 -4.44 -10.20
N PRO A 50 9.36 -3.80 -10.50
CA PRO A 50 9.17 -3.06 -11.75
C PRO A 50 9.74 -1.63 -11.70
N TYR A 51 10.36 -1.21 -10.59
CA TYR A 51 10.77 0.17 -10.35
C TYR A 51 12.26 0.41 -10.62
N ARG A 52 12.64 0.81 -11.84
CA ARG A 52 14.02 1.07 -12.32
C ARG A 52 15.13 1.15 -11.23
N LYS A 53 16.09 0.21 -11.26
CA LYS A 53 17.21 0.13 -10.29
C LYS A 53 18.20 1.29 -10.35
N ARG A 54 18.25 2.02 -11.48
CA ARG A 54 19.28 3.04 -11.74
C ARG A 54 18.89 4.42 -11.24
N ASP A 55 17.59 4.72 -11.20
CA ASP A 55 17.05 6.00 -10.76
C ASP A 55 15.89 5.83 -9.78
N GLY A 56 14.84 5.11 -10.15
CA GLY A 56 13.59 4.99 -9.39
C GLY A 56 13.79 4.48 -7.96
N THR A 57 14.55 3.40 -7.79
CA THR A 57 14.84 2.82 -6.45
C THR A 57 16.24 3.15 -5.92
N ALA A 58 17.09 3.80 -6.73
CA ALA A 58 18.51 3.99 -6.44
C ALA A 58 18.81 4.67 -5.09
N VAL A 59 18.03 5.68 -4.70
CA VAL A 59 18.19 6.37 -3.40
C VAL A 59 17.99 5.41 -2.23
N ARG A 60 16.94 4.60 -2.28
CA ARG A 60 16.61 3.61 -1.24
C ARG A 60 17.62 2.46 -1.23
N ASP A 61 17.96 1.95 -2.41
CA ASP A 61 18.84 0.79 -2.56
C ASP A 61 20.23 1.10 -1.99
N ALA A 62 20.74 2.31 -2.22
CA ALA A 62 22.01 2.80 -1.68
C ALA A 62 22.06 2.83 -0.14
N LEU A 63 20.91 3.04 0.53
CA LEU A 63 20.85 3.04 2.00
C LEU A 63 20.86 1.62 2.59
N THR A 64 20.33 0.64 1.86
CA THR A 64 19.98 -0.69 2.38
C THR A 64 20.96 -1.77 1.93
N HIS A 65 21.17 -1.92 0.62
CA HIS A 65 21.90 -3.05 0.06
C HIS A 65 23.40 -3.02 0.36
N PRO A 66 24.12 -1.88 0.25
CA PRO A 66 25.52 -1.84 0.65
C PRO A 66 25.72 -2.14 2.14
N TRP A 67 24.82 -1.66 3.00
CA TRP A 67 24.89 -1.95 4.44
C TRP A 67 24.81 -3.44 4.68
N MET A 68 23.82 -4.13 4.08
CA MET A 68 23.64 -5.57 4.25
C MET A 68 24.77 -6.37 3.59
N ALA A 69 25.27 -5.94 2.43
CA ALA A 69 26.41 -6.57 1.78
C ALA A 69 27.68 -6.51 2.64
N GLY A 70 27.91 -5.37 3.30
CA GLY A 70 28.99 -5.19 4.27
C GLY A 70 28.91 -6.11 5.50
N GLN A 71 27.76 -6.78 5.72
CA GLN A 71 27.51 -7.76 6.79
C GLN A 71 27.64 -9.22 6.31
N GLY A 72 28.19 -9.44 5.11
CA GLY A 72 28.42 -10.78 4.56
C GLY A 72 27.17 -11.38 3.90
N TYR A 73 26.51 -10.60 3.05
CA TYR A 73 25.41 -11.03 2.19
C TYR A 73 25.65 -10.57 0.76
N VAL A 74 25.06 -11.24 -0.23
CA VAL A 74 24.98 -10.69 -1.58
C VAL A 74 23.59 -10.13 -1.81
N CYS A 75 23.48 -8.81 -1.99
CA CYS A 75 22.20 -8.17 -2.30
C CYS A 75 22.04 -8.05 -3.82
N VAL A 76 20.91 -8.51 -4.34
CA VAL A 76 20.62 -8.51 -5.77
C VAL A 76 19.29 -7.82 -6.01
N ARG A 77 19.35 -6.66 -6.67
CA ARG A 77 18.17 -5.92 -7.11
C ARG A 77 17.98 -6.20 -8.60
N VAL A 78 16.87 -6.83 -8.98
CA VAL A 78 16.56 -7.20 -10.38
C VAL A 78 15.38 -6.39 -10.93
N ASP A 79 15.55 -5.80 -12.11
CA ASP A 79 14.47 -5.15 -12.86
C ASP A 79 13.61 -6.26 -13.44
N MET A 80 12.32 -6.26 -13.12
CA MET A 80 11.37 -7.21 -13.68
C MET A 80 11.33 -7.10 -15.21
N ARG A 81 10.89 -8.19 -15.85
CA ARG A 81 10.60 -8.23 -17.29
C ARG A 81 9.86 -6.97 -17.74
N GLY A 82 10.35 -6.34 -18.80
CA GLY A 82 9.77 -5.14 -19.40
C GLY A 82 9.99 -3.83 -18.65
N ASN A 83 10.74 -3.84 -17.55
CA ASN A 83 11.01 -2.65 -16.75
C ASN A 83 12.52 -2.34 -16.73
N GLY A 84 12.86 -1.07 -16.54
CA GLY A 84 14.25 -0.60 -16.55
C GLY A 84 15.03 -1.11 -17.76
N GLU A 85 16.20 -1.69 -17.49
CA GLU A 85 17.07 -2.22 -18.52
C GLU A 85 16.75 -3.68 -18.92
N SER A 86 15.73 -4.32 -18.32
CA SER A 86 15.33 -5.71 -18.62
C SER A 86 14.54 -5.85 -19.90
N GLN A 87 14.81 -6.87 -20.70
CA GLN A 87 14.03 -7.16 -21.91
C GLN A 87 12.57 -7.56 -21.60
N GLY A 88 11.75 -7.63 -22.64
CA GLY A 88 10.36 -8.09 -22.57
C GLY A 88 9.36 -6.95 -22.32
N LEU A 89 8.18 -7.32 -21.80
CA LEU A 89 7.05 -6.43 -21.60
C LEU A 89 6.43 -6.66 -20.21
N MET A 90 6.08 -5.57 -19.54
CA MET A 90 5.21 -5.61 -18.35
C MET A 90 3.76 -5.70 -18.82
N ALA A 91 3.20 -6.91 -18.80
CA ALA A 91 1.88 -7.18 -19.33
C ALA A 91 0.75 -6.96 -18.30
N ASP A 92 1.06 -7.07 -17.01
CA ASP A 92 0.16 -6.79 -15.88
C ASP A 92 0.95 -6.83 -14.57
N GLU A 93 0.25 -6.72 -13.45
CA GLU A 93 0.78 -6.92 -12.11
C GLU A 93 0.69 -8.37 -11.60
N TYR A 94 1.74 -8.84 -10.91
CA TYR A 94 1.79 -10.11 -10.16
C TYR A 94 1.47 -11.38 -10.96
N LEU A 95 1.70 -11.34 -12.28
CA LEU A 95 1.43 -12.44 -13.18
C LEU A 95 2.16 -13.73 -12.76
N LEU A 96 1.61 -14.87 -13.16
CA LEU A 96 2.31 -16.15 -13.03
C LEU A 96 3.72 -16.11 -13.68
N GLN A 97 3.84 -15.42 -14.82
CA GLN A 97 5.12 -15.21 -15.51
C GLN A 97 6.13 -14.46 -14.63
N GLU A 98 5.70 -13.44 -13.87
CA GLU A 98 6.57 -12.71 -12.95
C GLU A 98 7.16 -13.68 -11.90
N GLN A 99 6.32 -14.54 -11.34
CA GLN A 99 6.75 -15.52 -10.34
C GLN A 99 7.70 -16.56 -10.96
N GLU A 100 7.43 -17.03 -12.18
CA GLU A 100 8.29 -17.97 -12.90
C GLU A 100 9.67 -17.37 -13.20
N ASP A 101 9.71 -16.12 -13.66
CA ASP A 101 10.96 -15.38 -13.86
C ASP A 101 11.74 -15.26 -12.55
N ALA A 102 11.07 -14.97 -11.42
CA ALA A 102 11.71 -14.90 -10.11
C ALA A 102 12.30 -16.26 -9.66
N LEU A 103 11.64 -17.38 -9.96
CA LEU A 103 12.17 -18.72 -9.68
C LEU A 103 13.43 -19.01 -10.51
N GLU A 104 13.47 -18.58 -11.77
CA GLU A 104 14.65 -18.69 -12.62
C GLU A 104 15.80 -17.79 -12.15
N VAL A 105 15.50 -16.58 -11.66
CA VAL A 105 16.48 -15.72 -11.01
C VAL A 105 17.07 -16.42 -9.78
N ILE A 106 16.25 -17.03 -8.92
CA ILE A 106 16.73 -17.77 -7.74
C ILE A 106 17.64 -18.95 -8.14
N ASP A 107 17.27 -19.72 -9.18
CA ASP A 107 18.10 -20.79 -9.74
C ASP A 107 19.43 -20.25 -10.30
N TRP A 108 19.40 -19.10 -10.99
CA TRP A 108 20.60 -18.43 -11.47
C TRP A 108 21.51 -17.99 -10.32
N LEU A 109 20.96 -17.41 -9.25
CA LEU A 109 21.71 -17.01 -8.05
C LEU A 109 22.45 -18.20 -7.45
N CYS A 110 21.79 -19.34 -7.30
CA CYS A 110 22.38 -20.56 -6.72
C CYS A 110 23.53 -21.16 -7.54
N ARG A 111 23.68 -20.76 -8.82
CA ARG A 111 24.77 -21.21 -9.70
C ARG A 111 25.98 -20.29 -9.68
N GLN A 112 25.88 -19.13 -9.05
CA GLN A 112 26.99 -18.18 -8.97
C GLN A 112 28.04 -18.68 -7.97
N SER A 113 29.32 -18.48 -8.29
CA SER A 113 30.44 -18.97 -7.48
C SER A 113 30.53 -18.32 -6.09
N TRP A 114 29.80 -17.23 -5.87
CA TRP A 114 29.73 -16.49 -4.62
C TRP A 114 28.48 -16.82 -3.79
N CYS A 115 27.54 -17.59 -4.32
CA CYS A 115 26.30 -17.94 -3.61
C CYS A 115 26.46 -19.28 -2.88
N ASP A 116 26.02 -19.36 -1.63
CA ASP A 116 26.08 -20.60 -0.83
C ASP A 116 24.85 -21.52 -1.02
N GLY A 117 23.89 -21.10 -1.86
CA GLY A 117 22.64 -21.82 -2.14
C GLY A 117 21.47 -21.42 -1.22
N ASN A 118 21.68 -20.54 -0.24
CA ASN A 118 20.61 -19.98 0.57
C ASN A 118 20.21 -18.61 0.03
N VAL A 119 18.90 -18.42 -0.17
CA VAL A 119 18.32 -17.18 -0.68
C VAL A 119 17.28 -16.67 0.32
N GLY A 120 17.32 -15.37 0.58
CA GLY A 120 16.22 -14.61 1.19
C GLY A 120 15.60 -13.68 0.15
N MET A 121 14.36 -13.26 0.38
CA MET A 121 13.69 -12.25 -0.47
C MET A 121 13.09 -11.14 0.39
N MET A 122 13.24 -9.90 -0.04
CA MET A 122 12.75 -8.73 0.69
C MET A 122 12.22 -7.68 -0.27
N GLY A 123 11.17 -6.98 0.16
CA GLY A 123 10.68 -5.81 -0.55
C GLY A 123 9.50 -5.16 0.16
N ILE A 124 9.22 -3.92 -0.24
CA ILE A 124 8.05 -3.16 0.17
C ILE A 124 7.03 -3.12 -0.95
N SER A 125 5.73 -3.08 -0.63
CA SER A 125 4.67 -2.96 -1.63
C SER A 125 4.73 -4.14 -2.59
N TRP A 126 4.88 -3.90 -3.89
CA TRP A 126 5.12 -4.93 -4.90
C TRP A 126 6.14 -5.99 -4.50
N GLY A 127 7.31 -5.57 -4.00
CA GLY A 127 8.35 -6.51 -3.57
C GLY A 127 7.96 -7.32 -2.32
N GLY A 128 7.05 -6.76 -1.50
CA GLY A 128 6.46 -7.46 -0.37
C GLY A 128 5.42 -8.49 -0.82
N PHE A 129 4.59 -8.15 -1.82
CA PHE A 129 3.52 -9.03 -2.33
C PHE A 129 4.12 -10.19 -3.11
N ASN A 130 5.02 -9.89 -4.06
CA ASN A 130 5.65 -10.93 -4.85
C ASN A 130 6.60 -11.80 -4.01
N GLY A 131 7.15 -11.28 -2.91
CA GLY A 131 7.87 -12.08 -1.91
C GLY A 131 6.99 -13.17 -1.28
N LEU A 132 5.74 -12.84 -0.93
CA LEU A 132 4.76 -13.81 -0.44
C LEU A 132 4.37 -14.82 -1.53
N GLN A 133 4.12 -14.34 -2.75
CA GLN A 133 3.69 -15.18 -3.89
C GLN A 133 4.79 -16.16 -4.31
N VAL A 134 6.04 -15.69 -4.45
CA VAL A 134 7.20 -16.55 -4.77
C VAL A 134 7.47 -17.55 -3.65
N ALA A 135 7.31 -17.15 -2.38
CA ALA A 135 7.43 -18.09 -1.26
C ALA A 135 6.37 -19.21 -1.29
N ALA A 136 5.16 -18.92 -1.77
CA ALA A 136 4.12 -19.93 -1.98
C ALA A 136 4.47 -20.94 -3.09
N ARG A 137 5.37 -20.57 -4.03
CA ARG A 137 5.90 -21.47 -5.07
C ARG A 137 7.01 -22.41 -4.56
N GLN A 138 7.43 -22.27 -3.31
CA GLN A 138 8.33 -23.19 -2.59
C GLN A 138 9.67 -23.48 -3.29
N PRO A 139 10.40 -22.50 -3.85
CA PRO A 139 11.76 -22.74 -4.31
C PRO A 139 12.64 -23.21 -3.13
N GLU A 140 13.33 -24.35 -3.29
CA GLU A 140 14.11 -24.97 -2.22
C GLU A 140 15.14 -24.01 -1.60
N ALA A 141 15.75 -23.15 -2.42
CA ALA A 141 16.77 -22.20 -1.98
C ALA A 141 16.20 -21.05 -1.10
N LEU A 142 14.92 -20.72 -1.21
CA LEU A 142 14.31 -19.60 -0.48
C LEU A 142 13.98 -20.03 0.95
N LYS A 143 14.79 -19.57 1.91
CA LYS A 143 14.66 -19.99 3.32
C LYS A 143 13.79 -19.04 4.14
N ALA A 144 13.82 -17.75 3.84
CA ALA A 144 13.05 -16.74 4.55
C ALA A 144 12.74 -15.52 3.68
N ILE A 145 11.69 -14.79 4.05
CA ILE A 145 11.31 -13.52 3.45
C ILE A 145 11.10 -12.44 4.52
N ILE A 146 11.31 -11.18 4.13
CA ILE A 146 10.79 -10.01 4.86
C ILE A 146 9.81 -9.31 3.92
N THR A 147 8.53 -9.34 4.28
CA THR A 147 7.44 -8.76 3.48
C THR A 147 7.00 -7.46 4.14
N LEU A 148 7.25 -6.33 3.46
CA LEU A 148 6.95 -4.99 4.01
C LEU A 148 5.73 -4.37 3.31
N CYS A 149 4.81 -3.80 4.11
CA CYS A 149 3.62 -3.07 3.64
C CYS A 149 2.95 -3.83 2.48
N SER A 150 2.64 -5.10 2.72
CA SER A 150 2.18 -6.06 1.72
C SER A 150 0.74 -6.47 1.91
N THR A 151 0.04 -6.86 0.82
CA THR A 151 -1.25 -7.52 0.94
C THR A 151 -1.16 -9.03 0.70
N ASP A 152 -2.02 -9.77 1.40
CA ASP A 152 -2.34 -11.18 1.22
C ASP A 152 -3.63 -11.39 0.39
N ASP A 153 -4.37 -10.32 0.11
CA ASP A 153 -5.67 -10.30 -0.57
C ASP A 153 -5.73 -9.16 -1.60
N ARG A 154 -5.59 -9.49 -2.89
CA ARG A 154 -5.53 -8.48 -3.97
C ARG A 154 -6.88 -7.87 -4.35
N PHE A 155 -8.01 -8.34 -3.80
CA PHE A 155 -9.32 -7.75 -4.08
C PHE A 155 -9.93 -7.00 -2.90
N ALA A 156 -9.91 -7.56 -1.70
CA ALA A 156 -10.65 -6.93 -0.59
C ALA A 156 -9.80 -5.89 0.17
N ASP A 157 -8.49 -5.89 -0.05
CA ASP A 157 -7.53 -5.12 0.74
C ASP A 157 -6.31 -4.72 -0.10
N ASP A 158 -6.59 -4.06 -1.21
CA ASP A 158 -5.57 -3.51 -2.10
C ASP A 158 -6.03 -2.21 -2.77
N ILE A 159 -5.11 -1.49 -3.44
CA ILE A 159 -5.35 -0.22 -4.14
C ILE A 159 -6.46 -0.26 -5.19
N HIS A 160 -6.84 -1.43 -5.70
CA HIS A 160 -7.92 -1.56 -6.67
C HIS A 160 -9.30 -1.53 -6.01
N TYR A 161 -9.49 -2.37 -5.00
CA TYR A 161 -10.77 -2.57 -4.34
C TYR A 161 -10.60 -2.73 -2.82
N LYS A 162 -11.55 -2.18 -2.07
CA LYS A 162 -11.65 -2.35 -0.61
C LYS A 162 -13.08 -2.64 -0.20
N GLY A 163 -13.29 -3.74 0.51
CA GLY A 163 -14.64 -4.19 0.91
C GLY A 163 -15.62 -4.30 -0.26
N GLY A 164 -15.12 -4.64 -1.46
CA GLY A 164 -15.90 -4.72 -2.69
C GLY A 164 -16.22 -3.38 -3.36
N ASN A 165 -15.69 -2.26 -2.86
CA ASN A 165 -15.81 -0.95 -3.51
C ASN A 165 -14.58 -0.67 -4.37
N LEU A 166 -14.78 -0.04 -5.53
CA LEU A 166 -13.69 0.49 -6.35
C LEU A 166 -13.07 1.69 -5.66
N LEU A 167 -11.76 1.62 -5.45
CA LEU A 167 -10.97 2.75 -4.96
C LEU A 167 -10.60 3.66 -6.14
N MET A 168 -10.55 4.96 -5.88
CA MET A 168 -10.06 5.91 -6.88
C MET A 168 -8.57 5.72 -7.17
N GLU A 169 -7.83 5.20 -6.17
CA GLU A 169 -6.44 4.78 -6.27
C GLU A 169 -6.18 3.77 -7.39
N ASN A 170 -7.19 2.98 -7.80
CA ASN A 170 -7.10 2.12 -8.97
C ASN A 170 -6.65 2.90 -10.22
N PHE A 171 -7.14 4.13 -10.39
CA PHE A 171 -6.81 4.99 -11.52
C PHE A 171 -5.50 5.73 -11.31
N GLY A 172 -5.22 6.21 -10.08
CA GLY A 172 -3.91 6.78 -9.70
C GLY A 172 -2.77 5.82 -10.00
N TRP A 173 -2.91 4.57 -9.57
CA TRP A 173 -1.93 3.53 -9.85
C TRP A 173 -1.85 3.15 -11.33
N ALA A 174 -2.99 3.07 -12.03
CA ALA A 174 -2.99 2.75 -13.46
C ALA A 174 -2.26 3.81 -14.28
N ALA A 175 -2.45 5.08 -13.94
CA ALA A 175 -1.73 6.19 -14.56
C ALA A 175 -0.23 6.16 -14.21
N THR A 176 0.11 5.81 -12.96
CA THR A 176 1.51 5.62 -12.53
C THR A 176 2.19 4.52 -13.35
N MET A 177 1.54 3.36 -13.51
CA MET A 177 2.10 2.25 -14.31
C MET A 177 2.16 2.57 -15.81
N LEU A 178 1.18 3.30 -16.34
CA LEU A 178 1.21 3.79 -17.73
C LEU A 178 2.45 4.67 -17.98
N ASN A 179 2.90 5.45 -17.00
CA ASN A 179 4.12 6.24 -17.11
C ASN A 179 5.39 5.42 -16.82
N PHE A 180 5.40 4.61 -15.77
CA PHE A 180 6.59 3.85 -15.35
C PHE A 180 7.00 2.81 -16.39
N SER A 181 6.04 2.10 -16.98
CA SER A 181 6.32 1.13 -18.05
C SER A 181 6.76 1.79 -19.37
N ALA A 182 6.53 3.09 -19.51
CA ALA A 182 7.00 3.89 -20.65
C ALA A 182 8.41 4.46 -20.45
N ALA A 183 9.00 4.28 -19.26
CA ALA A 183 10.34 4.77 -18.97
C ALA A 183 11.40 4.08 -19.84
N VAL A 184 12.22 4.89 -20.49
CA VAL A 184 13.26 4.46 -21.43
C VAL A 184 14.41 3.72 -20.71
N PRO A 185 14.97 2.63 -21.28
CA PRO A 185 16.23 2.05 -20.81
C PRO A 185 17.39 3.05 -20.98
N ASP A 186 18.37 3.03 -20.08
CA ASP A 186 19.50 3.95 -20.21
C ASP A 186 20.45 3.57 -21.38
N PRO A 187 20.74 4.48 -22.33
CA PRO A 187 21.65 4.22 -23.44
C PRO A 187 23.09 3.86 -23.07
N LEU A 188 23.54 4.12 -21.83
CA LEU A 188 24.86 3.62 -21.37
C LEU A 188 24.89 2.12 -21.17
N LEU A 189 23.75 1.53 -20.79
CA LEU A 189 23.67 0.14 -20.38
C LEU A 189 23.08 -0.75 -21.46
N VAL A 190 22.24 -0.17 -22.33
CA VAL A 190 21.54 -0.90 -23.38
C VAL A 190 21.85 -0.25 -24.73
N GLU A 191 22.62 -0.94 -25.58
CA GLU A 191 22.99 -0.43 -26.91
C GLU A 191 21.76 -0.23 -27.82
N ASP A 192 20.86 -1.23 -27.86
CA ASP A 192 19.62 -1.19 -28.64
C ASP A 192 18.42 -0.65 -27.83
N TRP A 193 18.67 0.31 -26.94
CA TRP A 193 17.66 0.86 -26.03
C TRP A 193 16.44 1.40 -26.76
N LYS A 194 16.64 2.02 -27.94
CA LYS A 194 15.59 2.70 -28.69
C LYS A 194 14.59 1.70 -29.26
N SER A 195 15.07 0.61 -29.86
CA SER A 195 14.22 -0.48 -30.35
C SER A 195 13.42 -1.11 -29.21
N LEU A 196 14.10 -1.43 -28.09
CA LEU A 196 13.46 -1.98 -26.89
C LEU A 196 12.38 -1.04 -26.32
N TRP A 197 12.66 0.26 -26.28
CA TRP A 197 11.72 1.27 -25.80
C TRP A 197 10.48 1.37 -26.68
N HIS A 198 10.66 1.51 -27.99
CA HIS A 198 9.56 1.54 -28.97
C HIS A 198 8.70 0.27 -28.90
N GLN A 199 9.33 -0.90 -28.81
CA GLN A 199 8.60 -2.17 -28.65
C GLN A 199 7.68 -2.16 -27.41
N ARG A 200 8.12 -1.60 -26.28
CA ARG A 200 7.31 -1.49 -25.07
C ARG A 200 6.17 -0.49 -25.24
N LEU A 201 6.45 0.70 -25.76
CA LEU A 201 5.44 1.75 -25.99
C LEU A 201 4.30 1.25 -26.91
N ASP A 202 4.67 0.53 -27.98
CA ASP A 202 3.73 -0.05 -28.93
C ASP A 202 2.87 -1.17 -28.31
N ALA A 203 3.45 -1.97 -27.41
CA ALA A 203 2.83 -3.20 -26.92
C ALA A 203 2.16 -3.07 -25.54
N MET A 204 2.48 -2.06 -24.74
CA MET A 204 2.01 -1.99 -23.36
C MET A 204 0.46 -1.91 -23.26
N PRO A 205 -0.14 -2.55 -22.25
CA PRO A 205 -1.58 -2.52 -22.04
C PRO A 205 -2.04 -1.21 -21.40
N LEU A 206 -3.35 -0.95 -21.44
CA LEU A 206 -3.99 0.05 -20.59
C LEU A 206 -4.56 -0.62 -19.35
N LEU A 207 -3.78 -0.67 -18.27
CA LEU A 207 -4.13 -1.43 -17.06
C LEU A 207 -5.41 -0.95 -16.36
N ALA A 208 -5.76 0.34 -16.51
CA ALA A 208 -7.04 0.88 -16.04
C ALA A 208 -8.25 0.13 -16.63
N GLU A 209 -8.17 -0.33 -17.89
CA GLU A 209 -9.20 -1.14 -18.51
C GLU A 209 -9.23 -2.54 -17.90
N THR A 210 -8.07 -3.19 -17.81
CA THR A 210 -7.93 -4.56 -17.29
C THR A 210 -8.50 -4.66 -15.87
N TRP A 211 -8.00 -3.84 -14.94
CA TRP A 211 -8.40 -3.93 -13.52
C TRP A 211 -9.88 -3.59 -13.31
N LEU A 212 -10.44 -2.68 -14.12
CA LEU A 212 -11.84 -2.29 -14.04
C LEU A 212 -12.79 -3.36 -14.61
N GLN A 213 -12.31 -4.28 -15.44
CA GLN A 213 -13.10 -5.43 -15.91
C GLN A 213 -13.36 -6.45 -14.78
N HIS A 214 -12.53 -6.46 -13.75
CA HIS A 214 -12.59 -7.43 -12.65
C HIS A 214 -13.22 -6.85 -11.38
N GLN A 215 -14.52 -6.49 -11.44
CA GLN A 215 -15.26 -5.84 -10.32
C GLN A 215 -15.69 -6.78 -9.18
N THR A 216 -15.31 -8.05 -9.24
CA THR A 216 -15.58 -9.08 -8.23
C THR A 216 -14.31 -9.89 -7.99
N ARG A 217 -14.21 -10.59 -6.85
CA ARG A 217 -13.10 -11.51 -6.54
C ARG A 217 -13.14 -12.80 -7.38
N ASP A 218 -12.92 -12.66 -8.67
CA ASP A 218 -12.79 -13.74 -9.64
C ASP A 218 -11.36 -14.32 -9.68
N ASP A 219 -11.09 -15.20 -10.64
CA ASP A 219 -9.80 -15.88 -10.78
C ASP A 219 -8.63 -14.90 -11.03
N TYR A 220 -8.93 -13.72 -11.57
CA TYR A 220 -7.93 -12.68 -11.77
C TYR A 220 -7.35 -12.20 -10.44
N TRP A 221 -8.17 -11.94 -9.42
CA TRP A 221 -7.63 -11.52 -8.12
C TRP A 221 -7.12 -12.70 -7.28
N ARG A 222 -7.73 -13.88 -7.42
CA ARG A 222 -7.37 -15.05 -6.63
C ARG A 222 -5.96 -15.54 -6.89
N HIS A 223 -5.48 -15.51 -8.14
CA HIS A 223 -4.15 -16.05 -8.45
C HIS A 223 -3.01 -15.31 -7.74
N GLY A 224 -3.15 -14.00 -7.52
CA GLY A 224 -2.18 -13.16 -6.82
C GLY A 224 -2.36 -13.10 -5.31
N SER A 225 -3.41 -13.72 -4.75
CA SER A 225 -3.78 -13.64 -3.34
C SER A 225 -3.29 -14.85 -2.56
N VAL A 226 -2.31 -14.67 -1.66
CA VAL A 226 -1.77 -15.80 -0.88
C VAL A 226 -2.70 -16.29 0.22
N CYS A 227 -3.73 -15.50 0.58
CA CYS A 227 -4.77 -15.94 1.51
C CYS A 227 -5.60 -17.13 0.98
N GLU A 228 -5.52 -17.45 -0.31
CA GLU A 228 -6.11 -18.67 -0.88
C GLU A 228 -5.41 -19.95 -0.37
N GLY A 229 -4.19 -19.84 0.16
CA GLY A 229 -3.41 -21.01 0.55
C GLY A 229 -2.15 -20.74 1.37
N TYR A 230 -2.26 -20.13 2.55
CA TYR A 230 -1.12 -19.86 3.45
C TYR A 230 -0.22 -21.07 3.71
N ALA A 231 -0.77 -22.28 3.72
CA ALA A 231 -0.01 -23.51 3.93
C ALA A 231 1.04 -23.79 2.85
N GLN A 232 0.97 -23.13 1.70
CA GLN A 232 1.94 -23.22 0.62
C GLN A 232 3.23 -22.45 0.93
N ILE A 233 3.20 -21.46 1.84
CA ILE A 233 4.38 -20.70 2.23
C ILE A 233 5.16 -21.53 3.26
N LYS A 234 6.36 -21.99 2.85
CA LYS A 234 7.28 -22.78 3.70
C LYS A 234 8.46 -21.98 4.23
N ALA A 235 8.87 -20.95 3.50
CA ALA A 235 9.88 -20.01 3.95
C ALA A 235 9.43 -19.33 5.25
N ALA A 236 10.36 -19.01 6.14
CA ALA A 236 10.04 -18.21 7.32
C ALA A 236 9.63 -16.80 6.91
N VAL A 237 8.64 -16.20 7.58
CA VAL A 237 8.08 -14.89 7.21
C VAL A 237 8.27 -13.86 8.31
N TYR A 238 8.93 -12.75 8.01
CA TYR A 238 8.86 -11.54 8.84
C TYR A 238 7.93 -10.52 8.16
N ALA A 239 6.73 -10.31 8.72
CA ALA A 239 5.77 -9.33 8.24
C ALA A 239 6.01 -7.97 8.89
N VAL A 240 6.23 -6.93 8.10
CA VAL A 240 6.54 -5.58 8.59
C VAL A 240 5.58 -4.58 7.97
N GLY A 241 5.07 -3.62 8.74
CA GLY A 241 4.18 -2.58 8.21
C GLY A 241 4.15 -1.32 9.06
N GLY A 242 3.26 -0.40 8.68
CA GLY A 242 3.00 0.82 9.42
C GLY A 242 1.51 1.07 9.65
N TRP A 243 1.14 1.69 10.75
CA TRP A 243 -0.25 2.08 11.02
C TRP A 243 -0.75 3.25 10.16
N GLY A 244 0.14 3.98 9.50
CA GLY A 244 -0.21 4.99 8.50
C GLY A 244 -0.28 4.42 7.08
N ASP A 245 0.01 3.13 6.90
CA ASP A 245 0.05 2.45 5.61
C ASP A 245 -1.31 1.85 5.22
N ALA A 246 -1.56 1.60 3.94
CA ALA A 246 -2.79 0.98 3.45
C ALA A 246 -2.92 -0.51 3.81
N TYR A 247 -1.80 -1.22 3.92
CA TYR A 247 -1.75 -2.69 4.02
C TYR A 247 -1.59 -3.22 5.45
N ARG A 248 -2.01 -2.42 6.44
CA ARG A 248 -1.83 -2.70 7.87
C ARG A 248 -2.53 -3.97 8.37
N ASN A 249 -3.58 -4.43 7.68
CA ASN A 249 -4.37 -5.59 8.12
C ASN A 249 -3.65 -6.93 7.88
N THR A 250 -2.82 -7.00 6.84
CA THR A 250 -2.17 -8.22 6.39
C THR A 250 -1.24 -8.82 7.44
N VAL A 251 -0.52 -7.99 8.19
CA VAL A 251 0.44 -8.45 9.22
C VAL A 251 -0.23 -9.40 10.21
N SER A 252 -1.36 -9.02 10.77
CA SER A 252 -2.15 -9.85 11.68
C SER A 252 -2.74 -11.09 11.02
N ARG A 253 -3.23 -10.98 9.76
CA ARG A 253 -3.78 -12.14 9.02
C ARG A 253 -2.70 -13.18 8.76
N LEU A 254 -1.49 -12.76 8.41
CA LEU A 254 -0.32 -13.64 8.27
C LEU A 254 0.05 -14.28 9.61
N MET A 255 0.11 -13.50 10.69
CA MET A 255 0.41 -14.02 12.03
C MET A 255 -0.63 -15.01 12.54
N GLU A 256 -1.89 -14.87 12.16
CA GLU A 256 -2.95 -15.83 12.50
C GLU A 256 -2.86 -17.11 11.66
N ASN A 257 -2.64 -16.99 10.35
CA ASN A 257 -2.91 -18.10 9.43
C ASN A 257 -1.67 -18.85 8.90
N LEU A 258 -0.47 -18.26 8.92
CA LEU A 258 0.74 -18.95 8.44
C LEU A 258 1.10 -20.14 9.36
N PRO A 259 1.36 -21.35 8.87
CA PRO A 259 1.69 -22.48 9.75
C PRO A 259 3.15 -22.52 10.19
N GLY A 260 4.03 -21.81 9.46
CA GLY A 260 5.48 -21.85 9.65
C GLY A 260 6.02 -20.79 10.62
N PRO A 261 7.36 -20.73 10.75
CA PRO A 261 8.04 -19.72 11.54
C PRO A 261 7.73 -18.31 11.03
N LYS A 262 7.37 -17.42 11.95
CA LYS A 262 6.86 -16.09 11.61
C LYS A 262 7.11 -15.08 12.72
N LYS A 263 7.35 -13.83 12.32
CA LYS A 263 7.42 -12.66 13.20
C LYS A 263 6.69 -11.47 12.59
N ALA A 264 6.26 -10.51 13.41
CA ALA A 264 5.57 -9.31 12.98
C ALA A 264 6.08 -8.03 13.63
N MET A 265 6.08 -6.95 12.86
CA MET A 265 6.40 -5.60 13.34
C MET A 265 5.49 -4.56 12.70
N LEU A 266 4.78 -3.75 13.51
CA LEU A 266 4.05 -2.56 13.02
C LEU A 266 4.45 -1.32 13.82
N GLY A 267 4.98 -0.32 13.10
CA GLY A 267 5.29 1.00 13.64
C GLY A 267 4.27 2.07 13.26
N PRO A 268 4.48 3.34 13.61
CA PRO A 268 3.57 4.45 13.27
C PRO A 268 3.71 4.95 11.82
N TRP A 269 4.44 4.21 10.99
CA TRP A 269 4.94 4.68 9.70
C TRP A 269 3.86 4.73 8.62
N ILE A 270 4.05 5.58 7.62
CA ILE A 270 3.36 5.48 6.32
C ILE A 270 4.01 4.37 5.49
N HIS A 271 3.74 4.33 4.18
CA HIS A 271 4.31 3.38 3.22
C HIS A 271 5.84 3.52 3.02
N LYS A 272 6.63 3.19 4.05
CA LYS A 272 8.10 3.35 4.11
C LYS A 272 8.77 2.23 4.89
N TYR A 273 10.07 2.04 4.62
CA TYR A 273 10.90 1.16 5.46
C TYR A 273 11.18 1.80 6.83
N PRO A 274 11.28 1.00 7.90
CA PRO A 274 11.35 1.53 9.26
C PRO A 274 12.60 2.36 9.61
N HIS A 275 13.73 2.17 8.92
CA HIS A 275 15.00 2.83 9.23
C HIS A 275 15.12 4.26 8.71
N PHE A 276 14.36 4.60 7.67
CA PHE A 276 14.18 5.98 7.17
C PHE A 276 12.71 6.38 7.20
N ALA A 277 11.93 5.79 8.10
CA ALA A 277 10.49 5.97 8.13
C ALA A 277 10.06 7.39 8.46
N VAL A 278 8.88 7.73 7.96
CA VAL A 278 8.10 8.90 8.33
C VAL A 278 6.69 8.41 8.68
N PRO A 279 6.03 8.95 9.72
CA PRO A 279 6.61 9.74 10.81
C PRO A 279 7.62 8.96 11.65
N ASN A 280 8.45 9.68 12.42
CA ASN A 280 9.26 9.09 13.49
C ASN A 280 8.38 8.50 14.62
N PRO A 281 8.91 7.58 15.46
CA PRO A 281 10.29 7.10 15.50
C PRO A 281 10.68 6.14 14.37
N ALA A 282 11.79 6.42 13.70
CA ALA A 282 12.53 5.44 12.91
C ALA A 282 13.34 4.49 13.82
N ILE A 283 13.55 3.25 13.38
CA ILE A 283 14.21 2.19 14.18
C ILE A 283 15.35 1.50 13.40
N GLY A 284 16.21 0.77 14.12
CA GLY A 284 17.27 -0.09 13.60
C GLY A 284 16.78 -1.30 12.80
N PHE A 285 16.04 -1.09 11.72
CA PHE A 285 15.50 -2.17 10.90
C PHE A 285 16.57 -2.97 10.17
N LEU A 286 17.66 -2.35 9.71
CA LEU A 286 18.72 -3.11 9.04
C LEU A 286 19.39 -4.09 10.01
N GLN A 287 19.57 -3.69 11.27
CA GLN A 287 20.08 -4.55 12.34
C GLN A 287 19.12 -5.68 12.66
N GLU A 288 17.82 -5.39 12.79
CA GLU A 288 16.80 -6.42 13.03
C GLU A 288 16.66 -7.39 11.85
N ALA A 289 16.67 -6.89 10.62
CA ALA A 289 16.69 -7.70 9.41
C ALA A 289 17.94 -8.60 9.36
N LYS A 290 19.11 -8.08 9.74
CA LYS A 290 20.34 -8.89 9.84
C LYS A 290 20.17 -10.03 10.85
N ARG A 291 19.56 -9.80 12.02
CA ARG A 291 19.29 -10.88 12.99
C ARG A 291 18.42 -11.98 12.36
N TRP A 292 17.37 -11.58 11.64
CA TRP A 292 16.52 -12.51 10.90
C TRP A 292 17.30 -13.31 9.84
N TRP A 293 18.10 -12.62 9.02
CA TRP A 293 18.89 -13.26 7.97
C TRP A 293 20.01 -14.16 8.49
N ASP A 294 20.69 -13.77 9.57
CA ASP A 294 21.75 -14.58 10.17
C ASP A 294 21.16 -15.92 10.66
N HIS A 295 19.96 -15.89 11.24
CA HIS A 295 19.27 -17.10 11.68
C HIS A 295 18.88 -18.00 10.51
N TRP A 296 18.12 -17.46 9.54
CA TRP A 296 17.51 -18.29 8.49
C TRP A 296 18.43 -18.61 7.30
N LEU A 297 19.40 -17.76 7.00
CA LEU A 297 20.29 -17.94 5.85
C LEU A 297 21.68 -18.46 6.25
N LYS A 298 22.12 -18.23 7.49
CA LYS A 298 23.44 -18.66 7.98
C LYS A 298 23.37 -19.67 9.14
N GLY A 299 22.18 -19.99 9.65
CA GLY A 299 22.01 -20.92 10.77
C GLY A 299 22.57 -20.43 12.10
N VAL A 300 22.71 -19.11 12.27
CA VAL A 300 23.24 -18.51 13.50
C VAL A 300 22.15 -18.46 14.57
N ASP A 301 22.42 -19.06 15.72
CA ASP A 301 21.55 -18.92 16.90
C ASP A 301 21.83 -17.57 17.60
N ASN A 302 20.96 -16.60 17.35
CA ASN A 302 21.06 -15.22 17.86
C ASN A 302 19.81 -14.77 18.63
N GLY A 303 18.94 -15.73 19.01
CA GLY A 303 17.72 -15.49 19.78
C GLY A 303 16.60 -14.74 19.06
N VAL A 304 16.68 -14.45 17.75
CA VAL A 304 15.60 -13.73 17.03
C VAL A 304 14.25 -14.44 17.12
N MET A 305 14.25 -15.78 17.21
CA MET A 305 13.05 -16.59 17.40
C MET A 305 12.62 -16.75 18.86
N ASP A 306 13.47 -16.41 19.82
CA ASP A 306 13.14 -16.40 21.25
C ASP A 306 12.46 -15.09 21.68
N ASP A 307 12.71 -14.01 20.94
CA ASP A 307 12.01 -12.73 21.10
C ASP A 307 10.49 -12.88 20.84
N ALA A 308 9.71 -11.93 21.37
CA ALA A 308 8.27 -11.86 21.12
C ALA A 308 7.92 -11.99 19.62
N ALA A 309 6.87 -12.75 19.31
CA ALA A 309 6.48 -13.03 17.93
C ALA A 309 5.99 -11.76 17.21
N CYS A 310 5.31 -10.86 17.93
CA CYS A 310 4.88 -9.58 17.38
C CYS A 310 5.36 -8.41 18.24
N THR A 311 5.80 -7.34 17.58
CA THR A 311 6.11 -6.06 18.21
C THR A 311 5.29 -4.95 17.53
N PHE A 312 4.48 -4.23 18.31
CA PHE A 312 3.55 -3.23 17.80
C PHE A 312 3.76 -1.88 18.47
N TYR A 313 3.53 -0.78 17.75
CA TYR A 313 3.58 0.57 18.30
C TYR A 313 2.17 1.09 18.59
N LEU A 314 1.84 1.42 19.84
CA LEU A 314 0.57 2.07 20.15
C LEU A 314 0.75 3.59 20.08
N GLN A 315 0.16 4.20 19.06
CA GLN A 315 0.27 5.64 18.80
C GLN A 315 -0.56 6.43 19.82
N ASP A 316 -0.02 7.51 20.36
CA ASP A 316 -0.83 8.46 21.12
C ASP A 316 -1.67 9.29 20.15
N ILE A 317 -2.95 9.47 20.50
CA ILE A 317 -3.85 10.32 19.72
C ILE A 317 -3.30 11.75 19.66
N LEU A 318 -3.29 12.33 18.46
CA LEU A 318 -2.88 13.72 18.22
C LEU A 318 -4.02 14.52 17.59
N PRO A 319 -3.98 15.87 17.69
CA PRO A 319 -4.85 16.73 16.88
C PRO A 319 -4.74 16.39 15.39
N PRO A 320 -5.85 16.42 14.64
CA PRO A 320 -5.90 15.95 13.26
C PRO A 320 -5.06 16.83 12.33
N LYS A 321 -4.26 16.20 11.48
CA LYS A 321 -3.33 16.84 10.53
C LYS A 321 -3.02 15.86 9.40
N GLY A 322 -2.91 16.38 8.17
CA GLY A 322 -2.65 15.55 6.97
C GLY A 322 -1.27 14.90 6.94
N SER A 323 -0.31 15.38 7.73
CA SER A 323 1.01 14.74 7.87
C SER A 323 1.68 15.09 9.21
N TYR A 324 2.50 14.16 9.69
CA TYR A 324 3.25 14.30 10.94
C TYR A 324 4.72 13.99 10.68
N ALA A 325 5.62 14.73 11.31
CA ALA A 325 7.05 14.40 11.31
C ALA A 325 7.38 13.31 12.35
N GLU A 326 6.57 13.23 13.41
CA GLU A 326 6.71 12.32 14.53
C GLU A 326 5.33 11.94 15.07
N ARG A 327 5.19 10.69 15.49
CA ARG A 327 4.03 10.13 16.19
C ARG A 327 4.50 9.57 17.52
N PRO A 328 4.22 10.24 18.65
CA PRO A 328 4.51 9.70 19.96
C PRO A 328 3.63 8.48 20.25
N GLY A 329 4.05 7.68 21.21
CA GLY A 329 3.45 6.39 21.51
C GLY A 329 4.41 5.47 22.26
N VAL A 330 4.05 4.20 22.35
CA VAL A 330 4.81 3.18 23.11
C VAL A 330 4.88 1.86 22.34
N TRP A 331 5.95 1.10 22.55
CA TRP A 331 6.05 -0.26 22.04
C TRP A 331 5.35 -1.24 22.96
N VAL A 332 4.71 -2.25 22.37
CA VAL A 332 4.09 -3.39 23.07
C VAL A 332 4.44 -4.69 22.33
N GLN A 333 4.35 -5.82 23.03
CA GLN A 333 4.70 -7.12 22.48
C GLN A 333 3.62 -8.16 22.75
N THR A 334 3.40 -9.05 21.78
CA THR A 334 2.47 -10.17 21.88
C THR A 334 3.14 -11.48 21.48
N ALA A 335 2.63 -12.60 21.99
CA ALA A 335 3.15 -13.93 21.69
C ALA A 335 2.72 -14.46 20.31
N GLY A 336 1.80 -13.76 19.66
CA GLY A 336 1.29 -14.06 18.33
C GLY A 336 0.09 -13.19 18.00
N TRP A 337 -0.73 -13.64 17.05
CA TRP A 337 -2.04 -13.06 16.76
C TRP A 337 -3.05 -14.18 16.47
N PRO A 338 -4.25 -14.16 17.07
CA PRO A 338 -4.69 -13.27 18.15
C PRO A 338 -3.90 -13.50 19.46
N ASP A 339 -3.92 -12.54 20.39
CA ASP A 339 -3.24 -12.62 21.69
C ASP A 339 -4.21 -12.38 22.86
N PRO A 340 -4.07 -13.09 24.00
CA PRO A 340 -4.93 -12.91 25.18
C PRO A 340 -4.91 -11.51 25.80
N GLN A 341 -3.89 -10.70 25.51
CA GLN A 341 -3.80 -9.30 25.97
C GLN A 341 -4.74 -8.37 25.19
N VAL A 342 -5.38 -8.83 24.11
CA VAL A 342 -6.43 -8.10 23.40
C VAL A 342 -7.80 -8.61 23.85
N GLN A 343 -8.50 -7.79 24.64
CA GLN A 343 -9.83 -8.09 25.18
C GLN A 343 -10.92 -7.34 24.41
N TRP A 344 -12.01 -8.04 24.09
CA TRP A 344 -13.13 -7.45 23.36
C TRP A 344 -14.07 -6.73 24.31
N THR A 345 -14.37 -5.46 24.01
CA THR A 345 -15.37 -4.67 24.73
C THR A 345 -16.56 -4.37 23.82
N ASP A 346 -17.76 -4.72 24.28
CA ASP A 346 -19.00 -4.56 23.53
C ASP A 346 -19.67 -3.21 23.78
N PHE A 347 -19.96 -2.53 22.67
CA PHE A 347 -20.83 -1.36 22.62
C PHE A 347 -22.04 -1.63 21.73
N SER A 348 -23.14 -0.97 22.02
CA SER A 348 -24.32 -0.90 21.16
C SER A 348 -24.60 0.53 20.70
N LEU A 349 -25.15 0.66 19.48
CA LEU A 349 -25.63 1.92 18.94
C LEU A 349 -27.09 2.09 19.39
N GLY A 350 -27.30 2.87 20.45
CA GLY A 350 -28.61 3.12 21.04
C GLY A 350 -29.17 4.51 20.72
N GLU A 351 -30.35 4.83 21.27
CA GLU A 351 -31.05 6.11 21.05
C GLU A 351 -30.23 7.34 21.45
N HIS A 352 -29.30 7.18 22.39
CA HIS A 352 -28.50 8.25 22.98
C HIS A 352 -27.00 8.17 22.59
N GLY A 353 -26.65 7.35 21.59
CA GLY A 353 -25.26 7.21 21.12
C GLY A 353 -24.68 5.82 21.36
N LEU A 354 -23.37 5.75 21.58
CA LEU A 354 -22.62 4.52 21.76
C LEU A 354 -22.56 4.12 23.24
N ASN A 355 -23.20 3.01 23.62
CA ASN A 355 -23.38 2.62 25.02
C ASN A 355 -22.75 1.25 25.31
N PRO A 356 -22.11 1.05 26.47
CA PRO A 356 -21.63 -0.27 26.87
C PRO A 356 -22.82 -1.25 27.06
N GLY A 357 -22.60 -2.51 26.70
CA GLY A 357 -23.59 -3.57 26.81
C GLY A 357 -24.64 -3.55 25.69
N ALA A 358 -25.65 -4.43 25.81
CA ALA A 358 -26.64 -4.66 24.77
C ALA A 358 -27.88 -3.76 24.96
N GLN A 359 -27.94 -2.66 24.19
CA GLN A 359 -29.09 -1.76 24.12
C GLN A 359 -29.55 -1.67 22.67
N PRO A 360 -30.72 -2.25 22.31
CA PRO A 360 -31.20 -2.18 20.94
C PRO A 360 -31.60 -0.75 20.57
N LEU A 361 -31.37 -0.40 19.31
CA LEU A 361 -31.99 0.76 18.69
C LEU A 361 -33.50 0.50 18.62
N VAL A 362 -34.32 1.46 19.04
CA VAL A 362 -35.79 1.32 19.09
C VAL A 362 -36.45 2.04 17.92
N THR A 363 -35.84 3.14 17.48
CA THR A 363 -36.34 4.00 16.41
C THR A 363 -35.40 3.92 15.22
N THR A 364 -35.96 3.84 14.01
CA THR A 364 -35.16 3.88 12.79
C THR A 364 -34.28 5.13 12.73
N ARG A 365 -33.11 4.99 12.10
CA ARG A 365 -32.21 6.10 11.78
C ARG A 365 -31.76 5.96 10.34
N SER A 366 -31.98 6.99 9.53
CA SER A 366 -31.64 6.96 8.10
C SER A 366 -30.53 7.95 7.79
N ILE A 367 -29.71 7.62 6.80
CA ILE A 367 -28.65 8.48 6.28
C ILE A 367 -28.57 8.36 4.77
N CYS A 368 -28.54 9.50 4.10
CA CYS A 368 -28.19 9.66 2.69
C CYS A 368 -27.14 10.78 2.63
N SER A 369 -25.88 10.38 2.50
CA SER A 369 -24.76 11.31 2.50
C SER A 369 -24.59 11.93 1.11
N PRO A 370 -24.26 13.24 0.99
CA PRO A 370 -23.80 13.79 -0.27
C PRO A 370 -22.53 13.06 -0.71
N LEU A 371 -22.34 12.93 -2.03
CA LEU A 371 -21.18 12.24 -2.61
C LEU A 371 -19.85 12.93 -2.27
N THR A 372 -19.90 14.19 -1.85
CA THR A 372 -18.75 14.96 -1.34
C THR A 372 -18.35 14.61 0.10
N THR A 373 -19.02 13.65 0.75
CA THR A 373 -18.62 13.16 2.08
C THR A 373 -17.32 12.37 1.99
N GLY A 374 -16.39 12.59 2.91
CA GLY A 374 -15.11 11.86 2.99
C GLY A 374 -13.90 12.70 2.56
N LEU A 375 -14.07 13.97 2.21
CA LEU A 375 -12.99 14.84 1.71
C LEU A 375 -11.80 14.95 2.68
N HIS A 376 -12.07 14.78 3.97
CA HIS A 376 -11.10 14.86 5.05
C HIS A 376 -10.56 13.50 5.52
N GLN A 377 -10.98 12.38 4.92
CA GLN A 377 -10.51 11.03 5.25
C GLN A 377 -9.06 10.76 4.81
N GLY A 378 -8.54 11.53 3.86
CA GLY A 378 -7.22 11.28 3.25
C GLY A 378 -7.31 10.34 2.06
N GLU A 379 -6.15 9.93 1.55
CA GLU A 379 -6.03 8.95 0.46
C GLU A 379 -5.96 7.52 1.00
N TYR A 380 -6.12 6.53 0.11
CA TYR A 380 -6.04 5.13 0.50
C TYR A 380 -4.63 4.79 1.00
N CYS A 381 -3.61 5.22 0.27
CA CYS A 381 -2.22 4.97 0.60
C CYS A 381 -1.39 6.26 0.51
N ALA A 382 -0.76 6.66 1.62
CA ALA A 382 0.20 7.76 1.60
C ALA A 382 1.56 7.27 1.05
N ILE A 383 1.63 7.08 -0.27
CA ILE A 383 2.79 6.53 -0.99
C ILE A 383 3.91 7.58 -1.06
N TRP A 384 3.53 8.82 -1.33
CA TRP A 384 4.46 9.93 -1.55
C TRP A 384 4.65 10.77 -0.29
N PHE A 385 5.30 11.92 -0.42
CA PHE A 385 5.60 12.82 0.71
C PHE A 385 4.51 13.88 0.94
N GLY A 386 3.31 13.67 0.40
CA GLY A 386 2.18 14.59 0.47
C GLY A 386 1.46 14.59 1.84
N PRO A 387 0.59 15.59 2.08
CA PRO A 387 -0.26 15.65 3.26
C PRO A 387 -1.53 14.78 3.10
N ASP A 388 -1.33 13.48 2.89
CA ASP A 388 -2.38 12.58 2.38
C ASP A 388 -3.13 11.83 3.48
N GLY A 389 -2.76 12.03 4.75
CA GLY A 389 -3.44 11.47 5.91
C GLY A 389 -4.75 12.19 6.27
N PRO A 390 -5.56 11.60 7.18
CA PRO A 390 -6.83 12.19 7.59
C PRO A 390 -6.65 13.52 8.32
N THR A 391 -7.50 14.48 7.97
CA THR A 391 -7.61 15.78 8.64
C THR A 391 -8.85 15.79 9.55
N ASP A 392 -9.24 16.96 10.06
CA ASP A 392 -10.34 17.08 11.02
C ASP A 392 -11.66 16.55 10.43
N GLN A 393 -12.23 15.54 11.09
CA GLN A 393 -13.39 14.82 10.57
C GLN A 393 -14.72 15.57 10.77
N ARG A 394 -14.75 16.72 11.46
CA ARG A 394 -16.01 17.45 11.76
C ARG A 394 -16.87 17.75 10.52
N ARG A 395 -16.26 18.05 9.37
CA ARG A 395 -16.99 18.34 8.13
C ARG A 395 -17.67 17.08 7.58
N ASP A 396 -16.96 15.96 7.56
CA ASP A 396 -17.53 14.68 7.11
C ASP A 396 -18.55 14.13 8.11
N ASP A 397 -18.37 14.37 9.42
CA ASP A 397 -19.32 14.00 10.47
C ASP A 397 -20.66 14.73 10.32
N ALA A 398 -20.67 15.97 9.83
CA ALA A 398 -21.91 16.70 9.54
C ALA A 398 -22.76 16.04 8.43
N HIS A 399 -22.16 15.14 7.65
CA HIS A 399 -22.79 14.39 6.57
C HIS A 399 -22.99 12.90 6.91
N SER A 400 -22.84 12.54 8.19
CA SER A 400 -22.86 11.17 8.68
C SER A 400 -23.83 10.98 9.86
N LEU A 401 -24.32 9.76 10.04
CA LEU A 401 -25.02 9.36 11.26
C LEU A 401 -23.99 9.04 12.36
N CYS A 402 -23.89 9.90 13.37
CA CYS A 402 -22.89 9.78 14.43
C CYS A 402 -23.45 9.21 15.74
N PHE A 403 -22.73 8.25 16.32
CA PHE A 403 -23.00 7.68 17.65
C PHE A 403 -21.80 7.92 18.58
N ASP A 404 -22.00 8.75 19.59
CA ASP A 404 -20.94 9.15 20.52
C ASP A 404 -21.03 8.38 21.84
N SER A 405 -19.89 7.99 22.38
CA SER A 405 -19.81 7.49 23.75
C SER A 405 -19.92 8.63 24.76
N GLN A 406 -20.13 8.28 26.03
CA GLN A 406 -19.75 9.17 27.13
C GLN A 406 -18.24 9.45 27.10
N PRO A 407 -17.76 10.56 27.68
CA PRO A 407 -16.33 10.77 27.81
C PRO A 407 -15.71 9.59 28.55
N LEU A 408 -14.59 9.10 28.03
CA LEU A 408 -13.82 8.01 28.64
C LEU A 408 -13.42 8.43 30.06
N THR A 409 -13.73 7.60 31.05
CA THR A 409 -13.33 7.84 32.44
C THR A 409 -11.89 7.45 32.71
N GLU A 410 -11.34 6.56 31.88
CA GLU A 410 -9.98 6.02 31.95
C GLU A 410 -9.36 6.02 30.55
N PRO A 411 -8.02 6.01 30.43
CA PRO A 411 -7.35 5.84 29.15
C PRO A 411 -7.74 4.53 28.47
N LEU A 412 -7.81 4.54 27.14
CA LEU A 412 -8.17 3.39 26.31
C LEU A 412 -7.04 3.10 25.32
N ALA A 413 -6.54 1.87 25.30
CA ALA A 413 -5.59 1.39 24.30
C ALA A 413 -6.30 0.41 23.35
N LEU A 414 -6.21 0.66 22.06
CA LEU A 414 -6.76 -0.17 21.00
C LEU A 414 -5.62 -0.84 20.23
N LEU A 415 -5.75 -2.16 20.01
CA LEU A 415 -4.84 -2.93 19.17
C LEU A 415 -5.63 -4.00 18.41
N GLY A 416 -5.86 -3.80 17.10
CA GLY A 416 -6.60 -4.73 16.23
C GLY A 416 -7.73 -4.06 15.45
N ASP A 417 -8.64 -4.86 14.89
CA ASP A 417 -9.85 -4.40 14.19
C ASP A 417 -11.03 -4.13 15.12
N ALA A 418 -11.76 -3.03 14.89
CA ALA A 418 -13.09 -2.86 15.44
C ALA A 418 -14.13 -3.60 14.58
N ARG A 419 -15.09 -4.29 15.21
CA ARG A 419 -16.04 -5.18 14.52
C ARG A 419 -17.46 -4.68 14.64
N LEU A 420 -18.08 -4.38 13.52
CA LEU A 420 -19.42 -3.81 13.43
C LEU A 420 -20.42 -4.87 12.94
N LYS A 421 -21.57 -4.95 13.61
CA LYS A 421 -22.73 -5.70 13.15
C LYS A 421 -23.94 -4.79 13.12
N LEU A 422 -24.54 -4.65 11.95
CA LEU A 422 -25.69 -3.79 11.74
C LEU A 422 -26.87 -4.57 11.15
N ARG A 423 -28.08 -4.16 11.52
CA ARG A 423 -29.31 -4.51 10.80
C ARG A 423 -29.86 -3.27 10.12
N LEU A 424 -29.84 -3.25 8.79
CA LEU A 424 -30.21 -2.07 7.99
C LEU A 424 -31.06 -2.45 6.77
N ALA A 425 -31.59 -1.45 6.07
CA ALA A 425 -32.20 -1.60 4.75
C ALA A 425 -31.71 -0.48 3.82
N SER A 426 -31.65 -0.75 2.51
CA SER A 426 -31.38 0.25 1.47
C SER A 426 -32.67 0.61 0.74
N ASP A 427 -32.81 1.83 0.25
CA ASP A 427 -33.92 2.24 -0.64
C ASP A 427 -33.64 1.96 -2.13
N THR A 428 -32.41 1.59 -2.48
CA THR A 428 -31.99 1.22 -3.85
C THR A 428 -31.53 -0.24 -3.93
N ALA A 429 -31.28 -0.72 -5.15
CA ALA A 429 -30.78 -2.08 -5.40
C ALA A 429 -29.25 -2.22 -5.21
N CYS A 430 -28.58 -1.15 -4.81
CA CYS A 430 -27.15 -1.07 -4.55
C CYS A 430 -26.89 -0.25 -3.28
N GLY A 431 -25.64 0.16 -3.04
CA GLY A 431 -25.28 1.02 -1.93
C GLY A 431 -23.91 0.71 -1.33
N GLN A 432 -23.33 1.72 -0.69
CA GLN A 432 -22.06 1.63 0.03
C GLN A 432 -22.32 1.96 1.49
N LEU A 433 -21.73 1.17 2.39
CA LEU A 433 -21.65 1.49 3.80
C LEU A 433 -20.22 1.90 4.12
N VAL A 434 -20.06 3.08 4.69
CA VAL A 434 -18.78 3.57 5.22
C VAL A 434 -18.92 3.75 6.71
N ALA A 435 -18.01 3.18 7.48
CA ALA A 435 -17.94 3.32 8.92
C ALA A 435 -16.59 3.93 9.31
N ARG A 436 -16.62 5.08 10.00
CA ARG A 436 -15.43 5.74 10.55
C ARG A 436 -15.48 5.69 12.08
N LEU A 437 -14.44 5.14 12.69
CA LEU A 437 -14.23 5.21 14.13
C LEU A 437 -13.32 6.42 14.41
N ASN A 438 -13.82 7.35 15.20
CA ASN A 438 -13.22 8.64 15.47
C ASN A 438 -13.02 8.87 16.97
N ALA A 439 -12.02 9.69 17.33
CA ALA A 439 -11.78 10.22 18.65
C ALA A 439 -12.22 11.69 18.69
N VAL A 440 -13.21 12.03 19.52
CA VAL A 440 -13.64 13.41 19.75
C VAL A 440 -12.90 13.95 20.98
N ALA A 441 -12.06 14.96 20.77
CA ALA A 441 -11.33 15.62 21.84
C ALA A 441 -12.26 16.51 22.71
N PRO A 442 -11.87 16.86 23.95
CA PRO A 442 -12.66 17.74 24.82
C PRO A 442 -12.96 19.12 24.23
N ASP A 443 -12.12 19.61 23.32
CA ASP A 443 -12.30 20.88 22.59
C ASP A 443 -13.15 20.73 21.31
N GLY A 444 -13.58 19.51 20.99
CA GLY A 444 -14.43 19.18 19.85
C GLY A 444 -13.68 18.83 18.56
N GLN A 445 -12.34 18.88 18.51
CA GLN A 445 -11.60 18.37 17.34
C GLN A 445 -11.84 16.86 17.18
N VAL A 446 -11.92 16.39 15.93
CA VAL A 446 -12.21 14.98 15.65
C VAL A 446 -11.07 14.36 14.83
N THR A 447 -10.38 13.40 15.42
CA THR A 447 -9.30 12.64 14.79
C THR A 447 -9.81 11.26 14.39
N GLN A 448 -9.56 10.84 13.15
CA GLN A 448 -9.89 9.49 12.71
C GLN A 448 -8.96 8.46 13.36
N ILE A 449 -9.53 7.38 13.88
CA ILE A 449 -8.81 6.23 14.47
C ILE A 449 -8.65 5.13 13.42
N SER A 450 -9.76 4.73 12.80
CA SER A 450 -9.82 3.69 11.77
C SER A 450 -11.10 3.84 10.95
N TYR A 451 -11.19 3.13 9.83
CA TYR A 451 -12.39 3.08 9.00
C TYR A 451 -12.58 1.70 8.37
N GLY A 452 -13.77 1.46 7.83
CA GLY A 452 -14.13 0.27 7.07
C GLY A 452 -15.18 0.65 6.03
N VAL A 453 -15.18 -0.06 4.91
CA VAL A 453 -16.09 0.19 3.78
C VAL A 453 -16.68 -1.13 3.28
N LEU A 454 -17.90 -1.10 2.78
CA LEU A 454 -18.57 -2.28 2.23
C LEU A 454 -19.49 -1.93 1.07
N ASN A 455 -19.32 -2.62 -0.05
CA ASN A 455 -20.29 -2.65 -1.13
C ASN A 455 -21.41 -3.62 -0.76
N LEU A 456 -22.64 -3.11 -0.61
CA LEU A 456 -23.77 -3.91 -0.14
C LEU A 456 -24.17 -5.02 -1.11
N THR A 457 -23.82 -4.90 -2.40
CA THR A 457 -24.08 -5.96 -3.39
C THR A 457 -23.11 -7.13 -3.27
N LEU A 458 -21.99 -6.95 -2.56
CA LEU A 458 -20.96 -7.97 -2.32
C LEU A 458 -20.83 -8.35 -0.84
N ARG A 459 -21.83 -7.98 -0.01
CA ARG A 459 -21.83 -8.15 1.45
C ARG A 459 -21.73 -9.59 1.94
N GLU A 460 -22.14 -10.56 1.12
CA GLU A 460 -22.17 -11.98 1.47
C GLU A 460 -20.93 -12.73 0.99
N ASP A 461 -20.46 -12.40 -0.22
CA ASP A 461 -19.35 -13.04 -0.91
C ASP A 461 -18.79 -12.09 -1.97
N PHE A 462 -17.52 -11.70 -1.86
CA PHE A 462 -16.88 -10.79 -2.81
C PHE A 462 -16.75 -11.34 -4.24
N SER A 463 -16.92 -12.65 -4.44
CA SER A 463 -16.89 -13.29 -5.76
C SER A 463 -18.26 -13.32 -6.46
N ARG A 464 -19.34 -12.95 -5.77
CA ARG A 464 -20.69 -13.01 -6.31
C ARG A 464 -21.53 -11.79 -5.94
N VAL A 465 -22.06 -11.13 -6.97
CA VAL A 465 -23.04 -10.07 -6.80
C VAL A 465 -24.36 -10.65 -6.28
N THR A 466 -24.75 -10.27 -5.06
CA THR A 466 -26.07 -10.50 -4.48
C THR A 466 -26.81 -9.15 -4.43
N PRO A 467 -27.74 -8.88 -5.36
CA PRO A 467 -28.49 -7.62 -5.38
C PRO A 467 -29.12 -7.29 -4.04
N VAL A 468 -29.18 -6.00 -3.72
CA VAL A 468 -29.98 -5.52 -2.59
C VAL A 468 -31.44 -5.45 -3.03
N VAL A 469 -32.37 -5.93 -2.18
CA VAL A 469 -33.80 -5.73 -2.42
C VAL A 469 -34.23 -4.47 -1.66
N PRO A 470 -34.68 -3.40 -2.35
CA PRO A 470 -35.09 -2.16 -1.71
C PRO A 470 -36.11 -2.38 -0.59
N GLY A 471 -35.83 -1.82 0.58
CA GLY A 471 -36.66 -1.89 1.78
C GLY A 471 -36.56 -3.18 2.60
N GLU A 472 -35.90 -4.22 2.09
CA GLU A 472 -35.73 -5.47 2.85
C GLU A 472 -34.61 -5.35 3.91
N PRO A 473 -34.83 -5.88 5.13
CA PRO A 473 -33.79 -5.95 6.15
C PRO A 473 -32.61 -6.84 5.72
N MET A 474 -31.40 -6.34 5.93
CA MET A 474 -30.15 -7.09 5.80
C MET A 474 -29.34 -7.00 7.10
N ASP A 475 -28.70 -8.11 7.45
CA ASP A 475 -27.70 -8.15 8.51
C ASP A 475 -26.31 -7.99 7.86
N VAL A 476 -25.56 -6.99 8.29
CA VAL A 476 -24.26 -6.58 7.73
C VAL A 476 -23.18 -6.74 8.78
N HIS A 477 -22.06 -7.34 8.36
CA HIS A 477 -20.85 -7.48 9.15
C HIS A 477 -19.73 -6.69 8.47
N LEU A 478 -19.05 -5.84 9.23
CA LEU A 478 -17.97 -5.01 8.72
C LEU A 478 -16.87 -4.91 9.78
N ASN A 479 -15.66 -5.31 9.42
CA ASN A 479 -14.47 -5.02 10.21
C ASN A 479 -13.84 -3.73 9.71
N LEU A 480 -13.42 -2.88 10.65
CA LEU A 480 -12.60 -1.71 10.36
C LEU A 480 -11.13 -2.12 10.31
N ASP A 481 -10.30 -1.30 9.68
CA ASP A 481 -8.87 -1.57 9.56
C ASP A 481 -8.19 -1.64 10.94
N HIS A 482 -7.16 -2.48 11.01
CA HIS A 482 -6.38 -2.68 12.22
C HIS A 482 -5.65 -1.41 12.63
N ILE A 483 -5.58 -1.14 13.93
CA ILE A 483 -4.87 0.04 14.43
C ILE A 483 -4.25 -0.21 15.81
N GLY A 484 -3.09 0.40 16.06
CA GLY A 484 -2.52 0.60 17.39
C GLY A 484 -2.68 2.06 17.83
N MET A 485 -3.59 2.34 18.78
CA MET A 485 -3.93 3.71 19.20
C MET A 485 -4.18 3.81 20.71
N ARG A 486 -3.79 4.92 21.33
CA ARG A 486 -4.02 5.26 22.74
C ARG A 486 -4.79 6.56 22.85
N LEU A 487 -5.90 6.51 23.58
CA LEU A 487 -6.77 7.64 23.87
C LEU A 487 -6.69 7.96 25.36
N PRO A 488 -6.50 9.22 25.77
CA PRO A 488 -6.57 9.60 27.17
C PRO A 488 -8.02 9.70 27.64
N ALA A 489 -8.21 9.71 28.96
CA ALA A 489 -9.51 10.01 29.57
C ALA A 489 -10.02 11.41 29.12
N GLY A 490 -11.34 11.56 29.05
CA GLY A 490 -12.02 12.78 28.61
C GLY A 490 -12.36 12.82 27.12
N TYR A 491 -11.69 12.03 26.27
CA TYR A 491 -12.08 11.86 24.87
C TYR A 491 -13.39 11.06 24.77
N ARG A 492 -14.11 11.20 23.65
CA ARG A 492 -15.23 10.32 23.30
C ARG A 492 -14.85 9.47 22.08
N LEU A 493 -15.37 8.26 22.04
CA LEU A 493 -15.42 7.47 20.82
C LEU A 493 -16.63 7.91 20.01
N ARG A 494 -16.47 8.05 18.70
CA ARG A 494 -17.55 8.29 17.75
C ARG A 494 -17.51 7.24 16.66
N LEU A 495 -18.64 6.59 16.42
CA LEU A 495 -18.87 5.83 15.19
C LEU A 495 -19.70 6.70 14.25
N ALA A 496 -19.15 7.06 13.11
CA ALA A 496 -19.84 7.79 12.05
C ALA A 496 -20.13 6.86 10.86
N LEU A 497 -21.41 6.78 10.48
CA LEU A 497 -21.87 5.98 9.34
C LEU A 497 -22.28 6.91 8.18
N SER A 498 -21.77 6.66 6.98
CA SER A 498 -22.12 7.39 5.76
C SER A 498 -22.36 6.45 4.59
N THR A 499 -22.96 6.98 3.51
CA THR A 499 -23.23 6.25 2.26
C THR A 499 -22.29 6.61 1.11
N ALA A 500 -21.30 7.47 1.38
CA ALA A 500 -20.27 7.91 0.45
C ALA A 500 -18.95 8.21 1.19
N SER A 501 -17.82 8.12 0.47
CA SER A 501 -16.48 8.46 0.94
C SER A 501 -15.58 8.88 -0.24
N PHE A 502 -15.74 10.10 -0.73
CA PHE A 502 -14.96 10.68 -1.82
C PHE A 502 -13.77 11.50 -1.30
N PRO A 503 -12.57 11.42 -1.90
CA PRO A 503 -12.25 10.73 -3.16
C PRO A 503 -11.82 9.27 -2.96
N LEU A 504 -11.84 8.72 -1.75
CA LEU A 504 -11.38 7.35 -1.50
C LEU A 504 -12.09 6.32 -2.40
N LEU A 505 -13.42 6.38 -2.47
CA LEU A 505 -14.27 5.46 -3.23
C LEU A 505 -14.83 6.12 -4.48
N TRP A 506 -14.92 5.35 -5.56
CA TRP A 506 -15.86 5.66 -6.63
C TRP A 506 -17.30 5.44 -6.11
N PRO A 507 -18.24 6.37 -6.32
CA PRO A 507 -19.58 6.24 -5.78
C PRO A 507 -20.38 5.13 -6.48
N SER A 508 -21.33 4.55 -5.74
CA SER A 508 -22.31 3.66 -6.37
C SER A 508 -23.14 4.38 -7.44
N ARG A 509 -23.66 3.61 -8.41
CA ARG A 509 -24.43 4.15 -9.54
C ARG A 509 -25.71 4.90 -9.17
N GLU A 510 -26.24 4.70 -7.96
CA GLU A 510 -27.44 5.37 -7.46
C GLU A 510 -27.17 6.03 -6.09
N LEU A 511 -27.74 7.22 -5.90
CA LEU A 511 -27.75 7.88 -4.60
C LEU A 511 -28.63 7.06 -3.65
N THR A 512 -28.04 6.58 -2.56
CA THR A 512 -28.63 5.56 -1.69
C THR A 512 -28.85 6.07 -0.28
N THR A 513 -30.04 5.83 0.26
CA THR A 513 -30.38 6.02 1.68
C THR A 513 -30.29 4.69 2.41
N LEU A 514 -29.44 4.62 3.42
CA LEU A 514 -29.40 3.48 4.35
C LEU A 514 -30.21 3.79 5.60
N THR A 515 -31.03 2.83 6.05
CA THR A 515 -31.84 2.93 7.25
C THR A 515 -31.47 1.85 8.25
N LEU A 516 -30.90 2.22 9.40
CA LEU A 516 -30.77 1.33 10.54
C LEU A 516 -32.14 0.99 11.10
N LEU A 517 -32.40 -0.30 11.28
CA LEU A 517 -33.68 -0.82 11.73
C LEU A 517 -33.69 -1.00 13.27
N PRO A 518 -34.88 -1.03 13.91
CA PRO A 518 -35.00 -1.34 15.33
C PRO A 518 -34.47 -2.75 15.62
N ALA A 519 -33.28 -2.82 16.19
CA ALA A 519 -32.54 -4.06 16.46
C ALA A 519 -31.33 -3.76 17.34
N LEU A 520 -30.69 -4.81 17.86
CA LEU A 520 -29.36 -4.67 18.45
C LEU A 520 -28.33 -4.42 17.34
N GLN A 521 -27.78 -3.22 17.34
CA GLN A 521 -26.66 -2.79 16.51
C GLN A 521 -25.41 -2.82 17.40
N SER A 522 -24.33 -3.51 17.01
CA SER A 522 -23.18 -3.72 17.91
C SER A 522 -21.84 -3.32 17.29
N LEU A 523 -20.99 -2.71 18.11
CA LEU A 523 -19.58 -2.43 17.83
C LEU A 523 -18.73 -3.11 18.90
N GLN A 524 -17.80 -3.97 18.50
CA GLN A 524 -16.81 -4.57 19.40
C GLN A 524 -15.47 -3.88 19.20
N LEU A 525 -14.82 -3.47 20.30
CA LEU A 525 -13.51 -2.83 20.27
C LEU A 525 -12.42 -3.76 20.83
N PRO A 526 -11.23 -3.81 20.19
CA PRO A 526 -10.12 -4.63 20.62
C PRO A 526 -9.25 -3.86 21.63
N VAL A 527 -9.57 -4.00 22.92
CA VAL A 527 -8.88 -3.27 24.00
C VAL A 527 -7.61 -4.01 24.39
N PHE A 528 -6.46 -3.35 24.27
CA PHE A 528 -5.17 -3.89 24.70
C PHE A 528 -4.94 -3.62 26.20
N ILE A 529 -4.67 -4.68 26.96
CA ILE A 529 -4.42 -4.63 28.41
C ILE A 529 -2.98 -4.99 28.79
N GLY A 530 -2.11 -5.24 27.82
CA GLY A 530 -0.71 -5.55 28.05
C GLY A 530 0.12 -4.35 28.48
N ALA A 531 1.34 -4.63 28.96
CA ALA A 531 2.27 -3.59 29.38
C ALA A 531 3.05 -3.02 28.18
N ALA A 532 3.39 -1.73 28.26
CA ALA A 532 4.39 -1.13 27.39
C ALA A 532 5.78 -1.68 27.69
N VAL A 533 6.62 -1.75 26.67
CA VAL A 533 8.03 -2.10 26.76
C VAL A 533 8.88 -0.94 26.24
N ASP A 534 10.14 -0.90 26.66
CA ASP A 534 11.13 -0.03 26.04
C ASP A 534 11.30 -0.40 24.55
N CYS A 535 11.74 0.55 23.73
CA CYS A 535 12.00 0.29 22.32
C CYS A 535 12.98 -0.90 22.19
N PRO A 536 12.56 -2.05 21.64
CA PRO A 536 13.41 -3.24 21.59
C PRO A 536 14.44 -3.17 20.46
N PHE A 537 14.38 -2.12 19.63
CA PHE A 537 15.24 -1.93 18.46
C PHE A 537 16.32 -0.91 18.74
N GLU A 538 17.49 -1.14 18.13
CA GLU A 538 18.59 -0.19 18.10
C GLU A 538 18.23 1.10 17.34
N ALA A 539 19.12 2.09 17.41
CA ALA A 539 18.98 3.30 16.60
C ALA A 539 19.10 2.97 15.08
N PRO A 540 18.35 3.67 14.21
CA PRO A 540 18.39 3.43 12.76
C PRO A 540 19.77 3.68 12.18
N GLN A 541 20.26 2.74 11.38
CA GLN A 541 21.48 2.86 10.56
C GLN A 541 21.15 2.79 9.06
N SER A 542 22.06 3.30 8.24
CA SER A 542 22.09 3.09 6.79
C SER A 542 23.53 3.05 6.26
N ALA A 543 23.71 2.60 5.02
CA ALA A 543 24.91 2.91 4.26
C ALA A 543 24.92 4.37 3.76
N THR A 544 26.01 4.75 3.11
CA THR A 544 26.18 6.06 2.47
C THR A 544 25.07 6.31 1.45
N PRO A 545 24.32 7.43 1.56
CA PRO A 545 23.33 7.81 0.56
C PRO A 545 23.94 7.97 -0.85
N VAL A 546 23.13 7.74 -1.87
CA VAL A 546 23.54 7.99 -3.26
C VAL A 546 23.94 9.46 -3.45
N ALA A 547 25.04 9.69 -4.17
CA ALA A 547 25.52 11.03 -4.46
C ALA A 547 24.69 11.66 -5.58
N MET A 548 23.83 12.61 -5.23
CA MET A 548 22.96 13.32 -6.18
C MET A 548 22.96 14.84 -5.98
N GLU A 549 22.76 15.55 -7.08
CA GLU A 549 22.48 16.98 -7.11
C GLU A 549 20.97 17.19 -7.23
N VAL A 550 20.38 17.96 -6.31
CA VAL A 550 18.97 18.36 -6.41
C VAL A 550 18.87 19.56 -7.35
N LEU A 551 18.33 19.34 -8.53
CA LEU A 551 18.10 20.39 -9.54
C LEU A 551 16.83 21.19 -9.21
N ARG A 552 15.83 20.52 -8.66
CA ARG A 552 14.55 21.09 -8.22
C ARG A 552 14.02 20.29 -7.04
N ALA A 553 13.65 20.97 -5.96
CA ALA A 553 13.10 20.30 -4.79
C ALA A 553 11.71 19.71 -5.09
N ALA A 554 11.40 18.57 -4.48
CA ALA A 554 10.05 18.01 -4.44
C ALA A 554 9.09 18.98 -3.71
N ALA A 555 7.84 19.04 -4.16
CA ALA A 555 6.84 19.96 -3.63
C ALA A 555 5.43 19.34 -3.67
N PRO A 556 5.21 18.19 -3.02
CA PRO A 556 3.92 17.51 -3.06
C PRO A 556 2.84 18.36 -2.37
N LYS A 557 1.62 18.32 -2.91
CA LYS A 557 0.53 19.17 -2.44
C LYS A 557 -0.83 18.53 -2.69
N ARG A 558 -1.72 18.67 -1.71
CA ARG A 558 -3.13 18.31 -1.82
C ARG A 558 -4.01 19.54 -1.62
N THR A 559 -4.92 19.78 -2.55
CA THR A 559 -5.82 20.94 -2.56
C THR A 559 -7.27 20.49 -2.67
N LEU A 560 -8.14 21.10 -1.87
CA LEU A 560 -9.59 20.94 -1.96
C LEU A 560 -10.19 22.22 -2.55
N ILE A 561 -10.97 22.08 -3.62
CA ILE A 561 -11.65 23.18 -4.30
C ILE A 561 -13.14 22.90 -4.26
N GLU A 562 -13.95 23.90 -3.90
CA GLU A 562 -15.41 23.80 -3.85
C GLU A 562 -16.00 24.95 -4.66
N ASP A 563 -16.75 24.64 -5.71
CA ASP A 563 -17.53 25.61 -6.47
C ASP A 563 -18.86 25.86 -5.73
N VAL A 564 -19.01 27.06 -5.17
CA VAL A 564 -20.18 27.42 -4.35
C VAL A 564 -21.47 27.51 -5.19
N GLY A 565 -21.36 27.72 -6.51
CA GLY A 565 -22.51 27.84 -7.40
C GLY A 565 -23.11 26.49 -7.79
N SER A 566 -22.27 25.53 -8.16
CA SER A 566 -22.69 24.17 -8.57
C SER A 566 -22.70 23.17 -7.42
N GLY A 567 -21.91 23.42 -6.37
CA GLY A 567 -21.61 22.48 -5.30
C GLY A 567 -20.54 21.44 -5.68
N GLU A 568 -19.96 21.50 -6.88
CA GLU A 568 -18.90 20.59 -7.30
C GLU A 568 -17.68 20.72 -6.38
N VAL A 569 -17.12 19.59 -5.99
CA VAL A 569 -15.84 19.53 -5.29
C VAL A 569 -14.79 18.89 -6.17
N CYS A 570 -13.59 19.42 -6.12
CA CYS A 570 -12.39 18.86 -6.74
C CYS A 570 -11.33 18.60 -5.68
N VAL A 571 -10.84 17.36 -5.61
CA VAL A 571 -9.59 17.03 -4.91
C VAL A 571 -8.49 17.01 -5.94
N LYS A 572 -7.53 17.93 -5.80
CA LYS A 572 -6.33 17.98 -6.62
C LYS A 572 -5.13 17.50 -5.81
N ILE A 573 -4.46 16.46 -6.27
CA ILE A 573 -3.22 15.92 -5.71
C ILE A 573 -2.11 16.21 -6.72
N GLU A 574 -1.01 16.78 -6.23
CA GLU A 574 0.15 17.16 -7.04
C GLU A 574 1.36 16.43 -6.44
N ASP A 575 1.75 15.29 -7.01
CA ASP A 575 2.95 14.55 -6.60
C ASP A 575 4.15 15.01 -7.39
N ASP A 576 4.75 16.09 -6.91
CA ASP A 576 5.98 16.62 -7.45
C ASP A 576 7.19 15.99 -6.77
N LEU A 577 7.82 15.03 -7.44
CA LEU A 577 8.98 14.30 -6.93
C LEU A 577 10.29 15.10 -7.05
N GLY A 578 10.22 16.31 -7.61
CA GLY A 578 11.38 17.15 -7.89
C GLY A 578 12.18 16.68 -9.10
N ALA A 579 13.36 17.28 -9.27
CA ALA A 579 14.31 16.90 -10.29
C ALA A 579 15.69 16.69 -9.67
N VAL A 580 16.32 15.57 -10.00
CA VAL A 580 17.63 15.18 -9.45
C VAL A 580 18.58 14.80 -10.57
N ARG A 581 19.88 14.91 -10.31
CA ARG A 581 20.96 14.36 -11.15
C ARG A 581 21.84 13.45 -10.31
N PHE A 582 21.97 12.20 -10.73
CA PHE A 582 22.90 11.24 -10.15
C PHE A 582 24.33 11.58 -10.60
N THR A 583 25.24 11.80 -9.65
CA THR A 583 26.56 12.40 -9.94
C THR A 583 27.61 11.40 -10.40
N ASP A 584 27.38 10.11 -10.16
CA ASP A 584 28.22 8.98 -10.57
C ASP A 584 28.10 8.68 -12.07
N HIS A 585 26.89 8.75 -12.64
CA HIS A 585 26.65 8.46 -14.06
C HIS A 585 26.03 9.64 -14.86
N GLY A 586 25.68 10.75 -14.20
CA GLY A 586 25.21 11.98 -14.84
C GLY A 586 23.75 11.99 -15.30
N LEU A 587 22.98 10.93 -15.01
CA LEU A 587 21.57 10.84 -15.39
C LEU A 587 20.74 11.81 -14.55
N SER A 588 19.89 12.59 -15.20
CA SER A 588 18.93 13.47 -14.55
C SER A 588 17.52 12.95 -14.77
N VAL A 589 16.68 13.05 -13.74
CA VAL A 589 15.29 12.59 -13.73
C VAL A 589 14.40 13.66 -13.11
N ASP A 590 13.27 13.94 -13.75
CA ASP A 590 12.19 14.83 -13.28
C ASP A 590 10.86 14.12 -13.46
N GLN A 591 10.10 13.98 -12.38
CA GLN A 591 8.83 13.28 -12.34
C GLN A 591 7.78 14.09 -11.59
N ARG A 592 6.60 14.18 -12.19
CA ARG A 592 5.43 14.83 -11.58
C ARG A 592 4.14 14.14 -12.01
N CYS A 593 3.23 13.98 -11.05
CA CYS A 593 1.85 13.58 -11.28
C CYS A 593 0.91 14.72 -10.85
N THR A 594 -0.20 14.88 -11.55
CA THR A 594 -1.34 15.66 -11.08
C THR A 594 -2.61 14.84 -11.23
N GLU A 595 -3.29 14.59 -10.12
CA GLU A 595 -4.56 13.88 -10.06
C GLU A 595 -5.67 14.88 -9.74
N GLN A 596 -6.78 14.79 -10.46
CA GLN A 596 -7.96 15.59 -10.24
C GLN A 596 -9.20 14.70 -10.18
N TYR A 597 -9.75 14.58 -8.98
CA TYR A 597 -11.00 13.87 -8.75
C TYR A 597 -12.11 14.90 -8.54
N ARG A 598 -13.21 14.79 -9.29
CA ARG A 598 -14.35 15.72 -9.20
C ARG A 598 -15.66 14.99 -8.99
N THR A 599 -16.58 15.58 -8.23
CA THR A 599 -17.95 15.07 -8.08
C THR A 599 -18.92 16.18 -7.65
N LEU A 600 -20.19 16.05 -8.07
CA LEU A 600 -21.31 16.84 -7.56
C LEU A 600 -21.96 16.12 -6.37
N PRO A 601 -22.50 16.85 -5.38
CA PRO A 601 -22.96 16.26 -4.12
C PRO A 601 -24.13 15.30 -4.25
N TRP A 602 -24.94 15.40 -5.30
CA TRP A 602 -26.19 14.66 -5.44
C TRP A 602 -26.38 14.01 -6.80
N ASP A 603 -25.31 13.88 -7.60
CA ASP A 603 -25.33 13.23 -8.91
C ASP A 603 -24.33 12.06 -8.95
N PRO A 604 -24.78 10.80 -8.80
CA PRO A 604 -23.90 9.63 -8.78
C PRO A 604 -23.19 9.36 -10.10
N LEU A 605 -23.58 10.04 -11.18
CA LEU A 605 -22.98 9.93 -12.52
C LEU A 605 -22.05 11.10 -12.83
N SER A 606 -21.84 12.01 -11.88
CA SER A 606 -20.98 13.19 -12.05
C SER A 606 -19.49 12.93 -11.78
N THR A 607 -19.14 11.82 -11.13
CA THR A 607 -17.75 11.58 -10.71
C THR A 607 -16.80 11.43 -11.90
N ARG A 608 -15.68 12.13 -11.84
CA ARG A 608 -14.61 12.13 -12.85
C ARG A 608 -13.25 11.97 -12.18
N ALA A 609 -12.34 11.28 -12.87
CA ALA A 609 -10.93 11.22 -12.54
C ALA A 609 -10.11 11.64 -13.77
N ASP A 610 -9.26 12.64 -13.62
CA ASP A 610 -8.30 13.05 -14.65
C ASP A 610 -6.90 13.09 -14.04
N ILE A 611 -5.97 12.34 -14.62
CA ILE A 611 -4.63 12.16 -14.09
C ILE A 611 -3.62 12.42 -15.19
N GLU A 612 -2.65 13.28 -14.90
CA GLU A 612 -1.57 13.68 -15.79
C GLU A 612 -0.22 13.30 -15.20
N TRP A 613 0.59 12.57 -15.96
CA TRP A 613 1.96 12.24 -15.62
C TRP A 613 2.93 12.89 -16.59
N HIS A 614 4.03 13.39 -16.05
CA HIS A 614 5.18 13.82 -16.84
C HIS A 614 6.45 13.20 -16.26
N TYR A 615 7.19 12.51 -17.12
CA TYR A 615 8.49 11.94 -16.86
C TYR A 615 9.49 12.51 -17.85
N ARG A 616 10.60 13.02 -17.34
CA ARG A 616 11.72 13.45 -18.16
C ARG A 616 13.00 12.87 -17.62
N VAL A 617 13.80 12.30 -18.51
CA VAL A 617 15.13 11.77 -18.21
C VAL A 617 16.13 12.29 -19.21
N GLY A 618 17.37 12.51 -18.80
CA GLY A 618 18.39 12.94 -19.73
C GLY A 618 19.80 13.01 -19.16
N ARG A 619 20.77 13.15 -20.05
CA ARG A 619 22.19 13.29 -19.77
C ARG A 619 22.87 13.98 -20.93
N ASP A 620 23.62 15.04 -20.63
CA ASP A 620 24.24 15.92 -21.64
C ASP A 620 23.23 16.40 -22.70
N GLN A 621 23.39 15.97 -23.95
CA GLN A 621 22.49 16.29 -25.07
C GLN A 621 21.36 15.28 -25.25
N TRP A 622 21.44 14.10 -24.64
CA TRP A 622 20.39 13.08 -24.72
C TRP A 622 19.28 13.40 -23.71
N ALA A 623 18.04 13.41 -24.15
CA ALA A 623 16.88 13.61 -23.30
C ALA A 623 15.66 12.91 -23.89
N VAL A 624 14.89 12.26 -23.02
CA VAL A 624 13.61 11.65 -23.32
C VAL A 624 12.55 12.24 -22.41
N GLU A 625 11.37 12.49 -22.97
CA GLU A 625 10.21 12.98 -22.24
C GLU A 625 9.02 12.08 -22.56
N VAL A 626 8.23 11.74 -21.55
CA VAL A 626 6.98 11.00 -21.67
C VAL A 626 5.91 11.73 -20.89
N GLU A 627 4.85 12.09 -21.59
CA GLU A 627 3.62 12.60 -20.99
C GLU A 627 2.52 11.55 -21.12
N SER A 628 1.69 11.41 -20.10
CA SER A 628 0.53 10.52 -20.12
C SER A 628 -0.67 11.18 -19.47
N HIS A 629 -1.84 11.00 -20.06
CA HIS A 629 -3.11 11.49 -19.53
C HIS A 629 -4.09 10.31 -19.45
N LEU A 630 -4.81 10.20 -18.34
CA LEU A 630 -5.88 9.22 -18.11
C LEU A 630 -7.12 9.98 -17.63
N SER A 631 -8.23 9.84 -18.35
CA SER A 631 -9.54 10.35 -17.94
C SER A 631 -10.54 9.22 -17.81
N VAL A 632 -11.27 9.21 -16.71
CA VAL A 632 -12.31 8.22 -16.42
C VAL A 632 -13.59 8.90 -15.96
N HIS A 633 -14.69 8.46 -16.55
CA HIS A 633 -16.04 8.83 -16.14
C HIS A 633 -17.00 7.65 -16.24
N ALA A 634 -18.21 7.80 -15.71
CA ALA A 634 -19.21 6.75 -15.78
C ALA A 634 -20.62 7.30 -15.97
N ASP A 635 -21.46 6.52 -16.65
CA ASP A 635 -22.92 6.62 -16.56
C ASP A 635 -23.47 5.45 -15.72
N ALA A 636 -24.76 5.15 -15.82
CA ALA A 636 -25.39 4.08 -15.04
C ALA A 636 -24.97 2.66 -15.48
N GLU A 637 -24.49 2.50 -16.71
CA GLU A 637 -24.20 1.20 -17.33
C GLU A 637 -22.71 1.01 -17.64
N TRP A 638 -21.96 2.09 -17.90
CA TRP A 638 -20.60 2.03 -18.41
C TRP A 638 -19.66 2.98 -17.69
N PHE A 639 -18.45 2.51 -17.47
CA PHE A 639 -17.26 3.35 -17.35
C PHE A 639 -16.71 3.64 -18.74
N TYR A 640 -16.24 4.87 -18.94
CA TYR A 640 -15.55 5.33 -20.12
C TYR A 640 -14.13 5.73 -19.73
N ILE A 641 -13.15 5.16 -20.42
CA ILE A 641 -11.73 5.37 -20.15
C ILE A 641 -11.09 5.94 -21.41
N GLU A 642 -10.51 7.12 -21.29
CA GLU A 642 -9.73 7.76 -22.34
C GLU A 642 -8.30 7.93 -21.83
N ALA A 643 -7.32 7.53 -22.63
CA ALA A 643 -5.92 7.72 -22.29
C ALA A 643 -5.11 8.17 -23.50
N GLU A 644 -4.06 8.94 -23.24
CA GLU A 644 -3.06 9.32 -24.22
C GLU A 644 -1.68 9.17 -23.61
N GLN A 645 -0.73 8.66 -24.38
CA GLN A 645 0.69 8.64 -24.04
C GLN A 645 1.47 9.19 -25.22
N THR A 646 2.33 10.17 -24.94
CA THR A 646 3.19 10.78 -25.96
C THR A 646 4.62 10.79 -25.46
N ALA A 647 5.55 10.42 -26.34
CA ALA A 647 6.96 10.31 -26.02
C ALA A 647 7.81 11.06 -27.04
N TRP A 648 8.85 11.73 -26.56
CA TRP A 648 9.78 12.53 -27.36
C TRP A 648 11.23 12.17 -27.04
N GLU A 649 12.09 12.23 -28.06
CA GLU A 649 13.55 12.24 -27.91
C GLU A 649 14.09 13.58 -28.42
N GLN A 650 14.82 14.31 -27.59
CA GLN A 650 15.40 15.61 -27.96
C GLN A 650 14.37 16.60 -28.55
N GLY A 651 13.13 16.53 -28.08
CA GLY A 651 12.01 17.36 -28.55
C GLY A 651 11.39 16.91 -29.87
N GLN A 652 11.88 15.83 -30.49
CA GLN A 652 11.24 15.20 -31.64
C GLN A 652 10.25 14.14 -31.17
N LEU A 653 9.05 14.14 -31.76
CA LEU A 653 8.02 13.17 -31.44
C LEU A 653 8.47 11.77 -31.90
N GLU A 654 8.55 10.84 -30.97
CA GLU A 654 8.95 9.45 -31.22
C GLU A 654 7.73 8.54 -31.27
N HIS A 655 6.81 8.68 -30.33
CA HIS A 655 5.64 7.82 -30.21
C HIS A 655 4.43 8.60 -29.68
N ARG A 656 3.25 8.24 -30.17
CA ARG A 656 1.97 8.72 -29.63
C ARG A 656 0.93 7.61 -29.73
N ARG A 657 0.27 7.32 -28.62
CA ARG A 657 -0.80 6.31 -28.56
C ARG A 657 -1.98 6.84 -27.78
N GLN A 658 -3.17 6.52 -28.28
CA GLN A 658 -4.44 6.90 -27.69
C GLN A 658 -5.29 5.66 -27.47
N TRP A 659 -6.03 5.64 -26.37
CA TRP A 659 -6.99 4.61 -26.03
C TRP A 659 -8.35 5.26 -25.77
N SER A 660 -9.41 4.60 -26.23
CA SER A 660 -10.79 4.93 -25.87
C SER A 660 -11.52 3.61 -25.65
N LYS A 661 -11.82 3.32 -24.38
CA LYS A 661 -12.38 2.05 -23.91
C LYS A 661 -13.65 2.29 -23.12
N ARG A 662 -14.46 1.25 -23.02
CA ARG A 662 -15.64 1.22 -22.15
C ARG A 662 -15.73 -0.12 -21.42
N VAL A 663 -16.10 -0.08 -20.16
CA VAL A 663 -16.24 -1.26 -19.28
C VAL A 663 -17.61 -1.22 -18.61
N ALA A 664 -18.33 -2.34 -18.60
CA ALA A 664 -19.67 -2.38 -18.00
C ALA A 664 -19.61 -2.23 -16.48
N ARG A 665 -20.59 -1.54 -15.88
CA ARG A 665 -20.79 -1.44 -14.43
C ARG A 665 -21.60 -2.64 -13.94
N VAL A 666 -20.92 -3.64 -13.37
CA VAL A 666 -21.55 -4.89 -12.93
C VAL A 666 -21.81 -4.88 -11.43
N ALA A 667 -20.82 -4.51 -10.61
CA ALA A 667 -20.93 -4.53 -9.15
C ALA A 667 -21.02 -3.14 -8.49
N LEU A 668 -20.90 -2.05 -9.26
CA LEU A 668 -20.71 -0.67 -8.76
C LEU A 668 -21.82 0.31 -9.15
#